data_AF-A0A7L9FET4-F1
#
_entry.id   AF-A0A7L9FET4-F1
#
_cell.length_a   1.000
_cell.length_b   1.000
_cell.length_c   1.000
_cell.angle_alpha   90.00
_cell.angle_beta   90.00
_cell.angle_gamma   90.00
#
_symmetry.space_group_name_H-M   'P 1'
#
loop_
_entity.id
_entity.type
_entity.pdbx_description
1 polymer ?
#
loop_
_entity_poly.entity_id
_entity_poly.type
_entity_poly.pdbx_seq_one_letter_code
_entity_poly.pdbx_strand_id
1 'polypeptide(L)'
;MIDTGEVLKRLGVEFYSFAEGGVEPETANITFGEILGGLPGTPRLSYLASKRLYRHQYEAFVELCNGKNVVLRSGTGSGKTEAWWLYVAKEKKKALAIYPTLALSYDQLSRLEEYSAGVGMRVFPVDSTTRLRKTGKSFGQLKNEVAGSDIVVTNPAFLLMDVKRIAVKPSTSLLLGFLSKMDLLVVDEIDFYSPRELSLLLSLIRILSEIRGGLQTAVLTATLSNPEDMCAVLKEYTGRECSIIDGKPFKRPDRVFIVLGKNLREEWLKLRVYRDVVERLSSGKEIARALDDFDEFKKNYFKVLEVLQSLGLEVYPARLDPVDVLREYVNDEYATLVFTRSINKAEETYRKLTSSLPENKRSLVAPHHHLVSKERRQEIEKLMREGHVKVVISPRTLTQGIDIGVVARVVHIGLPDDVREFHQRNGRKGRRATIPYTETVIFPGSRWDRELLTRGVEVLRKWIESPVEITLLNRDNKYGLLFYALYKVKSGGRLSRDEAEFLEKLGLFKQGSLTRRGENAWYYINFYEYAPPFGVKRVFVGEEGETYLEDISFSDLVEKFQVGSIDYSVDGIVTAIQRGGETGRSVRRIVVQPLNEHVLLKNDSLAYVLEEYRKVKAKWGERASVFQDYLRGRLLTEVVSNVIPPTSGFGMYHKYPYKTVWIVEREHGRPVETEVGSIVVKDRRVIEVPALTAGKYQDYTYGKFVELDHSEDMRRIRLGLAFLMVFLREAYRLPLFTFSYSLSTLGGRKSLVLWEEECAGLLEKLAWERIYQELEAYTPSEVAEVLLLTRDEEAHIEWISLGARWSLAKDLARRVIEYILTSDKLVLTFKNRKFYVPKPGRHLKLASLDVLLVPLDDKGDIIYGYIALFDGEEVVIEKVVREFYRVGSTGEVHRRLEKLLNAGFKVLVFGLERIREEMHSLNLTYQAALLSGLIHMRLVEDVKSKATEALGLEVAGLENVLSSLPESERQFIGVTEAVSLSDVERELINIQKKLGERLYRDHDKASSFLDSVARKYVEATSRLIYLLGLVSGSGLP
;
A
#
# COMPACT_ATOMS: atom_id res chain seq x y z
N MET A 1 11.82 22.59 -31.98
CA MET A 1 11.19 21.28 -31.68
C MET A 1 10.49 20.73 -32.91
N ILE A 2 10.71 19.47 -33.26
CA ILE A 2 9.94 18.76 -34.32
C ILE A 2 8.54 18.43 -33.80
N ASP A 3 7.47 18.62 -34.58
CA ASP A 3 6.11 18.24 -34.17
C ASP A 3 5.84 16.75 -34.48
N THR A 4 5.51 15.95 -33.45
CA THR A 4 5.25 14.52 -33.66
C THR A 4 4.03 14.28 -34.55
N GLY A 5 2.98 15.09 -34.44
CA GLY A 5 1.78 14.96 -35.26
C GLY A 5 2.06 15.15 -36.75
N GLU A 6 2.93 16.10 -37.10
CA GLU A 6 3.40 16.30 -38.48
C GLU A 6 4.24 15.12 -39.00
N VAL A 7 5.15 14.60 -38.16
CA VAL A 7 5.95 13.41 -38.48
C VAL A 7 5.05 12.20 -38.76
N LEU A 8 4.08 11.94 -37.89
CA LEU A 8 3.16 10.81 -38.05
C LEU A 8 2.32 10.95 -39.33
N LYS A 9 1.76 12.14 -39.61
CA LYS A 9 1.01 12.42 -40.85
C LYS A 9 1.86 12.16 -42.10
N ARG A 10 3.11 12.65 -42.11
CA ARG A 10 4.04 12.46 -43.25
C ARG A 10 4.39 10.99 -43.48
N LEU A 11 4.47 10.20 -42.42
CA LEU A 11 4.75 8.76 -42.48
C LEU A 11 3.49 7.92 -42.78
N GLY A 12 2.33 8.54 -43.01
CA GLY A 12 1.06 7.84 -43.24
C GLY A 12 0.56 7.07 -42.02
N VAL A 13 0.93 7.53 -40.82
CA VAL A 13 0.59 6.91 -39.55
C VAL A 13 -0.64 7.59 -38.95
N GLU A 14 -1.65 6.79 -38.62
CA GLU A 14 -2.83 7.25 -37.89
C GLU A 14 -2.58 7.20 -36.39
N PHE A 15 -3.09 8.21 -35.68
CA PHE A 15 -2.91 8.39 -34.25
C PHE A 15 -4.08 9.16 -33.63
N TYR A 16 -4.31 8.94 -32.35
CA TYR A 16 -5.17 9.79 -31.52
C TYR A 16 -4.31 10.80 -30.75
N SER A 17 -4.80 12.01 -30.52
CA SER A 17 -4.06 13.01 -29.76
C SER A 17 -4.93 13.89 -28.88
N PHE A 18 -4.38 14.31 -27.75
CA PHE A 18 -5.01 15.26 -26.83
C PHE A 18 -3.97 16.10 -26.10
N ALA A 19 -4.40 17.17 -25.43
CA ALA A 19 -3.49 18.11 -24.78
C ALA A 19 -3.79 18.24 -23.28
N GLU A 20 -2.75 18.36 -22.48
CA GLU A 20 -2.80 18.69 -21.06
C GLU A 20 -2.28 20.11 -20.81
N GLY A 21 -2.92 20.85 -19.91
CA GLY A 21 -2.51 22.21 -19.54
C GLY A 21 -1.16 22.26 -18.82
N GLY A 22 -0.46 23.39 -18.98
CA GLY A 22 0.76 23.70 -18.21
C GLY A 22 0.44 24.27 -16.82
N VAL A 23 1.40 24.16 -15.90
CA VAL A 23 1.35 24.68 -14.53
C VAL A 23 2.68 25.34 -14.19
N GLU A 24 2.63 26.57 -13.68
CA GLU A 24 3.79 27.32 -13.22
C GLU A 24 3.72 27.56 -11.70
N PRO A 25 4.81 27.40 -10.95
CA PRO A 25 4.84 27.73 -9.53
C PRO A 25 4.71 29.24 -9.27
N GLU A 26 4.08 29.59 -8.15
CA GLU A 26 3.99 30.97 -7.68
C GLU A 26 5.39 31.46 -7.25
N THR A 27 5.72 32.73 -7.54
CA THR A 27 7.01 33.34 -7.16
C THR A 27 6.85 34.29 -5.99
N ALA A 28 7.86 34.34 -5.12
CA ALA A 28 8.00 35.35 -4.08
C ALA A 28 8.76 36.57 -4.61
N ASN A 29 8.54 37.73 -4.01
CA ASN A 29 9.24 38.99 -4.35
C ASN A 29 10.62 39.08 -3.68
N ILE A 30 11.37 37.97 -3.68
CA ILE A 30 12.72 37.90 -3.11
C ILE A 30 13.55 36.91 -3.94
N THR A 31 14.84 37.21 -4.09
CA THR A 31 15.80 36.41 -4.85
C THR A 31 16.72 35.58 -3.95
N PHE A 32 17.33 34.55 -4.53
CA PHE A 32 18.32 33.74 -3.81
C PHE A 32 19.52 34.59 -3.36
N GLY A 33 19.95 35.54 -4.20
CA GLY A 33 21.08 36.42 -3.92
C GLY A 33 20.85 37.36 -2.73
N GLU A 34 19.63 37.87 -2.57
CA GLU A 34 19.27 38.73 -1.42
C GLU A 34 19.35 37.96 -0.10
N ILE A 35 18.95 36.69 -0.07
CA ILE A 35 19.04 35.86 1.15
C ILE A 35 20.51 35.49 1.43
N LEU A 36 21.25 35.07 0.40
CA LEU A 36 22.63 34.62 0.52
C LEU A 36 23.66 35.76 0.73
N GLY A 37 23.26 37.02 0.53
CA GLY A 37 24.13 38.19 0.74
C GLY A 37 25.07 38.51 -0.43
N GLY A 38 24.65 38.24 -1.68
CA GLY A 38 25.37 38.69 -2.89
C GLY A 38 26.67 37.95 -3.24
N LEU A 39 26.86 36.72 -2.74
CA LEU A 39 28.10 35.96 -2.93
C LEU A 39 28.40 35.65 -4.42
N PRO A 40 29.56 36.04 -4.97
CA PRO A 40 30.03 35.57 -6.26
C PRO A 40 30.56 34.13 -6.08
N GLY A 41 29.81 33.16 -6.56
CA GLY A 41 30.16 31.75 -6.48
C GLY A 41 30.50 31.14 -7.83
N THR A 42 30.33 29.83 -7.89
CA THR A 42 30.34 29.04 -9.13
C THR A 42 29.32 29.59 -10.15
N PRO A 43 29.47 29.31 -11.46
CA PRO A 43 28.54 29.79 -12.49
C PRO A 43 27.08 29.43 -12.21
N ARG A 44 26.81 28.22 -11.72
CA ARG A 44 25.46 27.76 -11.41
C ARG A 44 24.86 28.45 -10.19
N LEU A 45 25.68 28.74 -9.16
CA LEU A 45 25.22 29.51 -8.00
C LEU A 45 24.91 30.96 -8.39
N SER A 46 25.73 31.57 -9.25
CA SER A 46 25.51 32.93 -9.76
C SER A 46 24.19 33.02 -10.56
N TYR A 47 23.91 32.02 -11.40
CA TYR A 47 22.63 31.92 -12.09
C TYR A 47 21.47 31.78 -11.09
N LEU A 48 21.58 30.88 -10.11
CA LEU A 48 20.55 30.68 -9.10
C LEU A 48 20.29 31.96 -8.28
N ALA A 49 21.35 32.67 -7.86
CA ALA A 49 21.29 33.91 -7.10
C ALA A 49 20.45 35.00 -7.80
N SER A 50 20.47 35.04 -9.14
CA SER A 50 19.68 35.98 -9.94
C SER A 50 18.18 35.67 -10.03
N LYS A 51 17.76 34.47 -9.61
CA LYS A 51 16.36 34.04 -9.74
C LYS A 51 15.56 34.40 -8.50
N ARG A 52 14.27 34.68 -8.71
CA ARG A 52 13.27 34.77 -7.64
C ARG A 52 13.01 33.39 -7.06
N LEU A 53 12.78 33.32 -5.76
CA LEU A 53 12.31 32.11 -5.11
C LEU A 53 10.89 31.82 -5.55
N TYR A 54 10.54 30.54 -5.66
CA TYR A 54 9.15 30.15 -5.60
C TYR A 54 8.59 30.37 -4.20
N ARG A 55 7.28 30.64 -4.12
CA ARG A 55 6.57 30.89 -2.87
C ARG A 55 6.81 29.78 -1.85
N HIS A 56 6.64 28.52 -2.26
CA HIS A 56 6.87 27.36 -1.39
C HIS A 56 8.33 27.20 -0.96
N GLN A 57 9.30 27.65 -1.76
CA GLN A 57 10.72 27.64 -1.37
C GLN A 57 10.98 28.67 -0.27
N TYR A 58 10.41 29.87 -0.42
CA TYR A 58 10.56 30.94 0.57
C TYR A 58 9.85 30.58 1.88
N GLU A 59 8.61 30.09 1.82
CA GLU A 59 7.86 29.63 3.00
C GLU A 59 8.63 28.51 3.72
N ALA A 60 9.20 27.55 2.98
CA ALA A 60 10.00 26.47 3.58
C ALA A 60 11.27 26.99 4.25
N PHE A 61 11.97 27.92 3.61
CA PHE A 61 13.13 28.57 4.20
C PHE A 61 12.77 29.28 5.52
N VAL A 62 11.70 30.09 5.52
CA VAL A 62 11.25 30.83 6.70
C VAL A 62 10.90 29.89 7.86
N GLU A 63 10.13 28.82 7.59
CA GLU A 63 9.74 27.89 8.66
C GLU A 63 10.90 27.05 9.18
N LEU A 64 11.88 26.72 8.33
CA LEU A 64 13.13 26.12 8.78
C LEU A 64 13.93 27.08 9.66
N CYS A 65 14.02 28.37 9.31
CA CYS A 65 14.64 29.39 10.16
C CYS A 65 13.92 29.56 11.51
N ASN A 66 12.59 29.42 11.54
CA ASN A 66 11.80 29.39 12.78
C ASN A 66 12.03 28.13 13.63
N GLY A 67 12.87 27.20 13.17
CA GLY A 67 13.21 25.98 13.89
C GLY A 67 12.17 24.86 13.78
N LYS A 68 11.17 24.99 12.90
CA LYS A 68 10.13 23.98 12.68
C LYS A 68 10.62 22.87 11.74
N ASN A 69 10.04 21.68 11.87
CA ASN A 69 10.08 20.68 10.82
C ASN A 69 9.25 21.14 9.63
N VAL A 70 9.60 20.67 8.43
CA VAL A 70 8.87 21.02 7.20
C VAL A 70 8.49 19.76 6.44
N VAL A 71 7.24 19.70 6.00
CA VAL A 71 6.77 18.77 4.96
C VAL A 71 6.46 19.61 3.72
N LEU A 72 7.35 19.57 2.73
CA LEU A 72 7.21 20.31 1.47
C LEU A 72 6.57 19.40 0.42
N ARG A 73 5.29 19.64 0.14
CA ARG A 73 4.54 18.94 -0.92
C ARG A 73 4.57 19.75 -2.20
N SER A 74 5.35 19.28 -3.16
CA SER A 74 5.40 19.86 -4.50
C SER A 74 5.83 18.84 -5.55
N GLY A 75 5.33 18.99 -6.79
CA GLY A 75 5.65 18.08 -7.88
C GLY A 75 7.12 18.14 -8.35
N THR A 76 7.44 17.45 -9.43
CA THR A 76 8.78 17.48 -10.02
C THR A 76 9.08 18.84 -10.62
N GLY A 77 10.37 19.21 -10.69
CA GLY A 77 10.81 20.47 -11.32
C GLY A 77 10.53 21.76 -10.53
N SER A 78 9.91 21.70 -9.35
CA SER A 78 9.56 22.89 -8.55
C SER A 78 10.68 23.39 -7.61
N GLY A 79 11.91 22.89 -7.75
CA GLY A 79 13.06 23.34 -6.96
C GLY A 79 12.99 23.01 -5.47
N LYS A 80 12.48 21.82 -5.10
CA LYS A 80 12.42 21.35 -3.70
C LYS A 80 13.80 21.29 -3.02
N THR A 81 14.84 20.89 -3.78
CA THR A 81 16.21 20.80 -3.27
C THR A 81 16.74 22.15 -2.80
N GLU A 82 16.51 23.20 -3.60
CA GLU A 82 16.93 24.57 -3.28
C GLU A 82 16.28 25.11 -2.00
N ALA A 83 15.08 24.65 -1.63
CA ALA A 83 14.37 25.14 -0.46
C ALA A 83 15.11 24.84 0.86
N TRP A 84 15.52 23.58 1.07
CA TRP A 84 16.26 23.20 2.28
C TRP A 84 17.74 23.59 2.19
N TRP A 85 18.34 23.52 0.99
CA TRP A 85 19.75 23.88 0.80
C TRP A 85 19.99 25.35 1.15
N LEU A 86 19.07 26.24 0.79
CA LEU A 86 19.16 27.67 1.10
C LEU A 86 19.26 27.92 2.61
N TYR A 87 18.44 27.24 3.41
CA TYR A 87 18.50 27.29 4.87
C TYR A 87 19.86 26.81 5.38
N VAL A 88 20.32 25.66 4.91
CA VAL A 88 21.63 25.07 5.28
C VAL A 88 22.79 26.02 4.95
N ALA A 89 22.77 26.63 3.76
CA ALA A 89 23.80 27.55 3.30
C ALA A 89 23.82 28.87 4.07
N LYS A 90 22.64 29.45 4.34
CA LYS A 90 22.48 30.72 5.05
C LYS A 90 22.86 30.61 6.52
N GLU A 91 22.35 29.59 7.20
CA GLU A 91 22.49 29.39 8.64
C GLU A 91 23.70 28.52 9.02
N LYS A 92 24.50 28.10 8.03
CA LYS A 92 25.70 27.24 8.18
C LYS A 92 25.42 25.96 8.99
N LYS A 93 24.29 25.33 8.70
CA LYS A 93 23.84 24.09 9.37
C LYS A 93 24.52 22.86 8.79
N LYS A 94 24.61 21.79 9.59
CA LYS A 94 25.01 20.46 9.09
C LYS A 94 23.79 19.65 8.67
N ALA A 95 23.81 19.08 7.46
CA ALA A 95 22.66 18.36 6.92
C ALA A 95 22.97 16.92 6.48
N LEU A 96 22.13 15.97 6.87
CA LEU A 96 22.07 14.64 6.26
C LEU A 96 20.94 14.61 5.23
N ALA A 97 21.26 14.38 3.96
CA ALA A 97 20.26 14.23 2.90
C ALA A 97 20.15 12.76 2.47
N ILE A 98 18.94 12.21 2.58
CA ILE A 98 18.58 10.86 2.17
C ILE A 98 17.85 10.94 0.84
N TYR A 99 18.38 10.24 -0.17
CA TYR A 99 17.74 10.07 -1.47
C TYR A 99 17.40 8.60 -1.71
N PRO A 100 16.29 8.30 -2.41
CA PRO A 100 15.84 6.92 -2.62
C PRO A 100 16.82 6.09 -3.45
N THR A 101 17.47 6.66 -4.45
CA THR A 101 18.36 5.90 -5.34
C THR A 101 19.73 6.54 -5.48
N LEU A 102 20.73 5.71 -5.78
CA LEU A 102 22.10 6.17 -6.02
C LEU A 102 22.20 7.08 -7.24
N ALA A 103 21.34 6.89 -8.26
CA ALA A 103 21.37 7.73 -9.45
C ALA A 103 20.76 9.11 -9.18
N LEU A 104 19.66 9.17 -8.41
CA LEU A 104 19.10 10.42 -7.90
C LEU A 104 20.12 11.17 -7.03
N SER A 105 20.78 10.45 -6.13
CA SER A 105 21.75 11.06 -5.25
C SER A 105 22.91 11.68 -6.01
N TYR A 106 23.40 11.11 -7.12
CA TYR A 106 24.50 11.69 -7.90
C TYR A 106 24.15 12.99 -8.62
N ASP A 107 22.93 13.07 -9.17
CA ASP A 107 22.48 14.28 -9.84
C ASP A 107 22.37 15.45 -8.84
N GLN A 108 21.72 15.17 -7.72
CA GLN A 108 21.56 16.14 -6.65
C GLN A 108 22.91 16.45 -6.00
N LEU A 109 23.81 15.47 -5.88
CA LEU A 109 25.16 15.65 -5.36
C LEU A 109 25.97 16.64 -6.19
N SER A 110 26.02 16.49 -7.53
CA SER A 110 26.77 17.43 -8.38
C SER A 110 26.27 18.86 -8.22
N ARG A 111 24.94 19.04 -8.12
CA ARG A 111 24.31 20.34 -7.86
C ARG A 111 24.70 20.90 -6.50
N LEU A 112 24.56 20.08 -5.45
CA LEU A 112 24.86 20.46 -4.08
C LEU A 112 26.34 20.77 -3.90
N GLU A 113 27.25 19.99 -4.51
CA GLU A 113 28.69 20.23 -4.50
C GLU A 113 29.03 21.60 -5.10
N GLU A 114 28.47 21.92 -6.28
CA GLU A 114 28.73 23.18 -6.96
C GLU A 114 28.16 24.40 -6.20
N TYR A 115 26.94 24.29 -5.67
CA TYR A 115 26.35 25.35 -4.85
C TYR A 115 27.10 25.55 -3.53
N SER A 116 27.42 24.45 -2.86
CA SER A 116 28.07 24.45 -1.55
C SER A 116 29.52 24.94 -1.64
N ALA A 117 30.25 24.60 -2.69
CA ALA A 117 31.58 25.14 -2.95
C ALA A 117 31.55 26.67 -3.07
N GLY A 118 30.55 27.22 -3.73
CA GLY A 118 30.36 28.68 -3.87
C GLY A 118 30.10 29.41 -2.53
N VAL A 119 29.72 28.70 -1.47
CA VAL A 119 29.51 29.25 -0.13
C VAL A 119 30.49 28.68 0.92
N GLY A 120 31.54 27.98 0.49
CA GLY A 120 32.59 27.42 1.34
C GLY A 120 32.18 26.20 2.18
N MET A 121 31.18 25.44 1.76
CA MET A 121 30.68 24.24 2.45
C MET A 121 31.12 22.95 1.75
N ARG A 122 31.35 21.90 2.54
CA ARG A 122 31.79 20.59 2.07
C ARG A 122 30.64 19.59 2.00
N VAL A 123 30.48 18.97 0.84
CA VAL A 123 29.52 17.89 0.60
C VAL A 123 30.27 16.56 0.49
N PHE A 124 29.76 15.51 1.13
CA PHE A 124 30.37 14.19 1.08
C PHE A 124 29.32 13.09 0.78
N PRO A 125 29.49 12.33 -0.32
CA PRO A 125 28.58 11.23 -0.64
C PRO A 125 28.96 9.93 0.09
N VAL A 126 27.96 9.27 0.64
CA VAL A 126 28.07 7.95 1.29
C VAL A 126 27.06 7.00 0.67
N ASP A 127 27.50 6.24 -0.33
CA ASP A 127 26.63 5.37 -1.14
C ASP A 127 26.82 3.87 -0.86
N SER A 128 28.06 3.41 -0.81
CA SER A 128 28.44 2.00 -0.79
C SER A 128 29.81 1.77 -0.17
N THR A 129 29.96 0.65 0.53
CA THR A 129 31.25 0.22 1.09
C THR A 129 32.30 -0.05 0.01
N THR A 130 31.87 -0.52 -1.17
CA THR A 130 32.74 -0.79 -2.33
C THR A 130 33.39 0.49 -2.85
N ARG A 131 32.64 1.60 -2.96
CA ARG A 131 33.20 2.88 -3.45
C ARG A 131 34.10 3.53 -2.41
N LEU A 132 33.74 3.45 -1.13
CA LEU A 132 34.60 3.92 -0.05
C LEU A 132 35.95 3.20 -0.06
N ARG A 133 35.98 1.89 -0.34
CA ARG A 133 37.22 1.12 -0.51
C ARG A 133 38.04 1.54 -1.74
N LYS A 134 37.40 1.95 -2.85
CA LYS A 134 38.08 2.45 -4.06
C LYS A 134 38.81 3.78 -3.85
N THR A 135 38.54 4.51 -2.77
CA THR A 135 39.27 5.75 -2.46
C THR A 135 40.71 5.52 -1.97
N GLY A 136 41.07 4.27 -1.63
CA GLY A 136 42.37 3.93 -1.04
C GLY A 136 42.57 4.44 0.40
N LYS A 137 41.57 5.14 0.95
CA LYS A 137 41.63 5.72 2.31
C LYS A 137 41.34 4.65 3.36
N SER A 138 42.01 4.76 4.50
CA SER A 138 41.72 3.93 5.66
C SER A 138 40.33 4.25 6.23
N PHE A 139 39.73 3.30 6.95
CA PHE A 139 38.42 3.51 7.57
C PHE A 139 38.41 4.71 8.53
N GLY A 140 39.51 4.94 9.26
CA GLY A 140 39.66 6.10 10.14
C GLY A 140 39.70 7.43 9.40
N GLN A 141 40.38 7.48 8.25
CA GLN A 141 40.41 8.69 7.40
C GLN A 141 39.01 9.03 6.87
N LEU A 142 38.28 8.03 6.36
CA LEU A 142 36.91 8.22 5.89
C LEU A 142 35.98 8.71 7.01
N LYS A 143 36.10 8.14 8.21
CA LYS A 143 35.32 8.57 9.37
C LYS A 143 35.57 10.05 9.73
N ASN A 144 36.82 10.49 9.65
CA ASN A 144 37.18 11.88 9.92
C ASN A 144 36.66 12.84 8.85
N GLU A 145 36.72 12.46 7.57
CA GLU A 145 36.19 13.28 6.46
C GLU A 145 34.67 13.43 6.55
N VAL A 146 33.95 12.33 6.80
CA VAL A 146 32.49 12.35 6.99
C VAL A 146 32.11 13.24 8.17
N ALA A 147 32.78 13.08 9.33
CA ALA A 147 32.51 13.91 10.51
C ALA A 147 32.83 15.40 10.28
N GLY A 148 33.84 15.70 9.45
CA GLY A 148 34.23 17.05 9.08
C GLY A 148 33.30 17.73 8.08
N SER A 149 32.51 16.98 7.32
CA SER A 149 31.65 17.53 6.25
C SER A 149 30.49 18.35 6.80
N ASP A 150 29.92 19.21 5.94
CA ASP A 150 28.76 20.04 6.28
C ASP A 150 27.47 19.39 5.77
N ILE A 151 27.52 18.81 4.58
CA ILE A 151 26.40 18.05 4.00
C ILE A 151 26.87 16.62 3.73
N VAL A 152 26.14 15.63 4.22
CA VAL A 152 26.34 14.22 3.89
C VAL A 152 25.14 13.75 3.08
N VAL A 153 25.41 13.14 1.92
CA VAL A 153 24.37 12.61 1.03
C VAL A 153 24.42 11.08 1.08
N THR A 154 23.31 10.41 1.38
CA THR A 154 23.25 8.95 1.49
C THR A 154 21.94 8.37 0.95
N ASN A 155 21.79 7.05 1.09
CA ASN A 155 20.55 6.33 0.81
C ASN A 155 20.08 5.57 2.07
N PRO A 156 18.78 5.26 2.18
CA PRO A 156 18.24 4.61 3.37
C PRO A 156 18.84 3.23 3.68
N ALA A 157 19.21 2.44 2.66
CA ALA A 157 19.78 1.12 2.87
C ALA A 157 21.17 1.20 3.54
N PHE A 158 22.03 2.13 3.10
CA PHE A 158 23.30 2.39 3.76
C PHE A 158 23.08 2.88 5.19
N LEU A 159 22.17 3.84 5.38
CA LEU A 159 21.85 4.41 6.69
C LEU A 159 21.35 3.33 7.66
N LEU A 160 20.43 2.46 7.23
CA LEU A 160 19.94 1.33 8.02
C LEU A 160 21.09 0.44 8.47
N MET A 161 22.00 0.07 7.56
CA MET A 161 23.15 -0.76 7.89
C MET A 161 24.10 -0.08 8.87
N ASP A 162 24.34 1.23 8.72
CA ASP A 162 25.20 1.97 9.65
C ASP A 162 24.54 2.11 11.02
N VAL A 163 23.22 2.32 11.10
CA VAL A 163 22.43 2.29 12.35
C VAL A 163 22.50 0.92 13.03
N LYS A 164 22.40 -0.18 12.27
CA LYS A 164 22.61 -1.53 12.82
C LYS A 164 24.02 -1.71 13.41
N ARG A 165 25.04 -1.14 12.76
CA ARG A 165 26.42 -1.13 13.30
C ARG A 165 26.52 -0.30 14.56
N ILE A 166 25.84 0.86 14.62
CA ILE A 166 25.77 1.69 15.82
C ILE A 166 25.21 0.87 16.99
N ALA A 167 24.13 0.11 16.76
CA ALA A 167 23.53 -0.72 17.80
C ALA A 167 24.51 -1.78 18.35
N VAL A 168 25.21 -2.52 17.48
CA VAL A 168 26.04 -3.66 17.90
C VAL A 168 27.45 -3.24 18.31
N LYS A 169 28.11 -2.39 17.52
CA LYS A 169 29.50 -1.96 17.73
C LYS A 169 29.71 -0.54 17.17
N PRO A 170 29.43 0.52 17.95
CA PRO A 170 29.50 1.92 17.52
C PRO A 170 30.81 2.33 16.84
N SER A 171 31.94 1.74 17.22
CA SER A 171 33.25 2.05 16.62
C SER A 171 33.35 1.70 15.12
N THR A 172 32.48 0.83 14.63
CA THR A 172 32.42 0.38 13.22
C THR A 172 31.47 1.20 12.33
N SER A 173 30.80 2.19 12.91
CA SER A 173 29.96 3.14 12.18
C SER A 173 30.81 4.22 11.50
N LEU A 174 30.43 4.55 10.27
CA LEU A 174 31.01 5.66 9.53
C LEU A 174 30.30 6.97 9.85
N LEU A 175 28.98 6.95 10.08
CA LEU A 175 28.16 8.16 10.20
C LEU A 175 28.07 8.70 11.62
N LEU A 176 28.29 7.90 12.67
CA LEU A 176 28.02 8.29 14.07
C LEU A 176 28.65 9.64 14.48
N GLY A 177 29.89 9.90 14.05
CA GLY A 177 30.59 11.16 14.33
C GLY A 177 29.95 12.40 13.67
N PHE A 178 29.25 12.20 12.54
CA PHE A 178 28.47 13.23 11.86
C PHE A 178 27.04 13.32 12.43
N LEU A 179 26.36 12.17 12.63
CA LEU A 179 24.97 12.11 13.12
C LEU A 179 24.79 12.79 14.48
N SER A 180 25.79 12.67 15.36
CA SER A 180 25.80 13.35 16.67
C SER A 180 25.88 14.88 16.60
N LYS A 181 26.21 15.45 15.43
CA LYS A 181 26.41 16.89 15.22
C LYS A 181 25.54 17.50 14.13
N MET A 182 24.75 16.69 13.42
CA MET A 182 23.89 17.19 12.34
C MET A 182 22.75 18.05 12.90
N ASP A 183 22.32 19.06 12.16
CA ASP A 183 21.23 19.94 12.56
C ASP A 183 19.93 19.63 11.80
N LEU A 184 20.06 19.26 10.52
CA LEU A 184 18.94 18.98 9.62
C LEU A 184 19.03 17.58 9.02
N LEU A 185 17.93 16.83 9.09
CA LEU A 185 17.68 15.64 8.29
C LEU A 185 16.79 16.01 7.11
N VAL A 186 17.21 15.67 5.90
CA VAL A 186 16.41 15.85 4.68
C VAL A 186 16.05 14.48 4.13
N VAL A 187 14.76 14.26 3.91
CA VAL A 187 14.23 13.05 3.27
C VAL A 187 13.61 13.48 1.95
N ASP A 188 14.25 13.15 0.83
CA ASP A 188 13.75 13.48 -0.50
C ASP A 188 12.90 12.35 -1.10
N GLU A 189 11.96 12.74 -1.97
CA GLU A 189 11.03 11.85 -2.69
C GLU A 189 10.43 10.74 -1.80
N ILE A 190 9.84 11.11 -0.65
CA ILE A 190 9.28 10.11 0.27
C ILE A 190 8.20 9.23 -0.37
N ASP A 191 7.54 9.74 -1.42
CA ASP A 191 6.54 9.01 -2.22
C ASP A 191 7.12 7.91 -3.12
N PHE A 192 8.44 7.77 -3.17
CA PHE A 192 9.12 6.63 -3.78
C PHE A 192 9.00 5.35 -2.95
N TYR A 193 8.94 5.47 -1.63
CA TYR A 193 9.07 4.33 -0.73
C TYR A 193 7.75 3.57 -0.57
N SER A 194 7.85 2.24 -0.50
CA SER A 194 6.70 1.40 -0.15
C SER A 194 6.25 1.65 1.30
N PRO A 195 5.01 1.30 1.69
CA PRO A 195 4.55 1.43 3.08
C PRO A 195 5.47 0.76 4.11
N ARG A 196 6.04 -0.41 3.77
CA ARG A 196 7.03 -1.11 4.60
C ARG A 196 8.31 -0.29 4.74
N GLU A 197 8.86 0.20 3.63
CA GLU A 197 10.07 1.02 3.61
C GLU A 197 9.89 2.35 4.36
N LEU A 198 8.72 2.98 4.23
CA LEU A 198 8.35 4.18 4.98
C LEU A 198 8.34 3.93 6.48
N SER A 199 7.75 2.81 6.93
CA SER A 199 7.74 2.46 8.35
C SER A 199 9.16 2.31 8.92
N LEU A 200 10.09 1.72 8.16
CA LEU A 200 11.50 1.63 8.53
C LEU A 200 12.16 3.02 8.56
N LEU A 201 11.86 3.86 7.57
CA LEU A 201 12.40 5.22 7.50
C LEU A 201 11.95 6.08 8.69
N LEU A 202 10.69 5.98 9.11
CA LEU A 202 10.21 6.64 10.33
C LEU A 202 10.94 6.15 11.58
N SER A 203 11.19 4.85 11.70
CA SER A 203 12.01 4.31 12.81
C SER A 203 13.45 4.80 12.76
N LEU A 204 14.04 4.97 11.57
CA LEU A 204 15.35 5.59 11.43
C LEU A 204 15.33 7.06 11.87
N ILE A 205 14.32 7.84 11.47
CA ILE A 205 14.16 9.24 11.91
C ILE A 205 14.08 9.32 13.44
N ARG A 206 13.32 8.41 14.08
CA ARG A 206 13.24 8.30 15.54
C ARG A 206 14.59 8.04 16.18
N ILE A 207 15.31 7.02 15.72
CA ILE A 207 16.65 6.67 16.24
C ILE A 207 17.64 7.82 16.04
N LEU A 208 17.62 8.47 14.88
CA LEU A 208 18.48 9.61 14.59
C LEU A 208 18.19 10.81 15.50
N SER A 209 16.92 11.03 15.81
CA SER A 209 16.50 12.09 16.75
C SER A 209 17.02 11.82 18.17
N GLU A 210 17.04 10.55 18.60
CA GLU A 210 17.63 10.13 19.88
C GLU A 210 19.16 10.29 19.92
N ILE A 211 19.85 9.99 18.81
CA ILE A 211 21.32 10.14 18.72
C ILE A 211 21.76 11.60 18.83
N ARG A 212 21.02 12.53 18.20
CA ARG A 212 21.40 13.95 18.12
C ARG A 212 20.83 14.80 19.26
N GLY A 213 19.58 14.56 19.65
CA GLY A 213 18.76 15.44 20.48
C GLY A 213 18.38 16.74 19.76
N GLY A 214 17.08 17.02 19.62
CA GLY A 214 16.58 18.26 19.00
C GLY A 214 16.84 18.38 17.49
N LEU A 215 16.86 17.26 16.76
CA LEU A 215 17.02 17.18 15.30
C LEU A 215 15.90 17.92 14.57
N GLN A 216 16.20 18.72 13.56
CA GLN A 216 15.19 19.28 12.65
C GLN A 216 15.07 18.39 11.41
N THR A 217 13.85 18.22 10.87
CA THR A 217 13.61 17.37 9.69
C THR A 217 12.84 18.11 8.60
N ALA A 218 13.30 17.95 7.36
CA ALA A 218 12.60 18.38 6.16
C ALA A 218 12.26 17.16 5.30
N VAL A 219 10.97 16.95 5.03
CA VAL A 219 10.46 15.88 4.18
C VAL A 219 9.96 16.49 2.88
N LEU A 220 10.42 15.97 1.75
CA LEU A 220 10.06 16.45 0.41
C LEU A 220 9.23 15.38 -0.29
N THR A 221 8.09 15.77 -0.87
CA THR A 221 7.17 14.82 -1.49
C THR A 221 6.36 15.44 -2.62
N ALA A 222 5.87 14.63 -3.55
CA ALA A 222 4.87 15.05 -4.52
C ALA A 222 3.44 14.60 -4.17
N THR A 223 3.27 13.39 -3.61
CA THR A 223 1.97 12.70 -3.58
C THR A 223 1.56 12.15 -2.20
N LEU A 224 2.25 12.52 -1.11
CA LEU A 224 1.84 12.14 0.24
C LEU A 224 0.40 12.62 0.53
N SER A 225 -0.47 11.68 0.91
CA SER A 225 -1.92 11.94 1.08
C SER A 225 -2.28 12.55 2.42
N ASN A 226 -1.57 12.18 3.49
CA ASN A 226 -1.77 12.61 4.87
C ASN A 226 -0.50 13.28 5.44
N PRO A 227 -0.11 14.48 4.95
CA PRO A 227 1.04 15.21 5.47
C PRO A 227 0.90 15.60 6.96
N GLU A 228 -0.32 15.66 7.49
CA GLU A 228 -0.62 15.90 8.90
C GLU A 228 -0.09 14.78 9.80
N ASP A 229 -0.28 13.52 9.39
CA ASP A 229 0.25 12.35 10.11
C ASP A 229 1.79 12.39 10.13
N MET A 230 2.41 12.77 9.01
CA MET A 230 3.87 12.96 8.95
C MET A 230 4.30 14.06 9.93
N CYS A 231 3.62 15.20 9.94
CA CYS A 231 3.94 16.28 10.86
C CYS A 231 3.76 15.89 12.33
N ALA A 232 2.72 15.12 12.66
CA ALA A 232 2.51 14.58 14.00
C ALA A 232 3.66 13.67 14.43
N VAL A 233 4.08 12.75 13.54
CA VAL A 233 5.21 11.84 13.77
C VAL A 233 6.52 12.62 13.96
N LEU A 234 6.80 13.59 13.08
CA LEU A 234 8.00 14.42 13.21
C LEU A 234 8.01 15.21 14.52
N LYS A 235 6.86 15.78 14.91
CA LYS A 235 6.72 16.49 16.18
C LYS A 235 6.98 15.59 17.38
N GLU A 236 6.42 14.38 17.37
CA GLU A 236 6.66 13.37 18.41
C GLU A 236 8.14 12.99 18.53
N TYR A 237 8.80 12.70 17.40
CA TYR A 237 10.16 12.17 17.40
C TYR A 237 11.23 13.24 17.64
N THR A 238 11.00 14.47 17.15
CA THR A 238 12.00 15.55 17.21
C THR A 238 11.77 16.54 18.34
N GLY A 239 10.54 16.61 18.89
CA GLY A 239 10.12 17.62 19.84
C GLY A 239 9.91 19.02 19.24
N ARG A 240 9.88 19.16 17.91
CA ARG A 240 9.70 20.44 17.19
C ARG A 240 8.36 20.52 16.48
N GLU A 241 7.74 21.70 16.46
CA GLU A 241 6.55 21.95 15.64
C GLU A 241 6.83 21.67 14.15
N CYS A 242 5.79 21.35 13.39
CA CYS A 242 5.89 21.00 11.98
C CYS A 242 4.98 21.87 11.12
N SER A 243 5.42 22.26 9.93
CA SER A 243 4.63 23.03 8.97
C SER A 243 4.55 22.30 7.63
N ILE A 244 3.34 22.25 7.08
CA ILE A 244 3.05 21.69 5.76
C ILE A 244 3.05 22.84 4.77
N ILE A 245 3.81 22.68 3.69
CA ILE A 245 4.02 23.73 2.70
C ILE A 245 3.69 23.15 1.33
N ASP A 246 2.74 23.79 0.65
CA ASP A 246 2.24 23.36 -0.65
C ASP A 246 2.82 24.21 -1.77
N GLY A 247 3.39 23.55 -2.77
CA GLY A 247 3.95 24.19 -3.96
C GLY A 247 3.39 23.59 -5.24
N LYS A 248 2.95 24.44 -6.17
CA LYS A 248 2.52 23.98 -7.50
C LYS A 248 3.70 23.33 -8.26
N PRO A 249 3.45 22.26 -9.04
CA PRO A 249 4.47 21.67 -9.90
C PRO A 249 4.92 22.65 -10.99
N PHE A 250 6.11 22.42 -11.53
CA PHE A 250 6.52 23.04 -12.79
C PHE A 250 6.22 22.05 -13.92
N LYS A 251 5.23 22.37 -14.77
CA LYS A 251 4.79 21.52 -15.88
C LYS A 251 4.54 22.37 -17.11
N ARG A 252 5.18 22.05 -18.23
CA ARG A 252 4.86 22.67 -19.53
C ARG A 252 3.60 22.02 -20.13
N PRO A 253 2.84 22.72 -20.99
CA PRO A 253 1.72 22.10 -21.71
C PRO A 253 2.18 20.85 -22.45
N ASP A 254 1.43 19.75 -22.36
CA ASP A 254 1.81 18.48 -22.96
C ASP A 254 0.86 18.07 -24.08
N ARG A 255 1.39 17.51 -25.16
CA ARG A 255 0.61 16.89 -26.25
C ARG A 255 0.82 15.39 -26.21
N VAL A 256 -0.24 14.64 -25.98
CA VAL A 256 -0.22 13.18 -25.91
C VAL A 256 -0.63 12.59 -27.26
N PHE A 257 0.15 11.66 -27.78
CA PHE A 257 -0.09 10.93 -29.03
C PHE A 257 -0.18 9.43 -28.75
N ILE A 258 -1.29 8.81 -29.12
CA ILE A 258 -1.48 7.35 -29.09
C ILE A 258 -1.40 6.85 -30.52
N VAL A 259 -0.33 6.11 -30.83
CA VAL A 259 -0.02 5.68 -32.20
C VAL A 259 -0.77 4.39 -32.52
N LEU A 260 -1.55 4.37 -33.60
CA LEU A 260 -2.41 3.23 -33.97
C LEU A 260 -1.76 2.33 -35.03
N GLY A 261 -1.18 2.91 -36.08
CA GLY A 261 -0.52 2.17 -37.16
C GLY A 261 -0.47 2.92 -38.50
N LYS A 262 0.14 2.31 -39.52
CA LYS A 262 0.20 2.86 -40.90
C LYS A 262 -1.00 2.44 -41.75
N ASN A 263 -1.44 3.29 -42.67
CA ASN A 263 -2.43 2.97 -43.71
C ASN A 263 -3.80 2.47 -43.18
N LEU A 264 -4.20 2.88 -41.97
CA LEU A 264 -5.48 2.47 -41.36
C LEU A 264 -6.70 2.80 -42.22
N ARG A 265 -6.64 3.86 -43.03
CA ARG A 265 -7.75 4.23 -43.94
C ARG A 265 -7.93 3.24 -45.09
N GLU A 266 -6.83 2.72 -45.65
CA GLU A 266 -6.90 1.65 -46.65
C GLU A 266 -7.39 0.35 -46.03
N GLU A 267 -6.95 0.05 -44.81
CA GLU A 267 -7.42 -1.10 -44.04
C GLU A 267 -8.92 -1.00 -43.76
N TRP A 268 -9.38 0.14 -43.24
CA TRP A 268 -10.79 0.42 -43.01
C TRP A 268 -11.63 0.13 -44.25
N LEU A 269 -11.27 0.70 -45.41
CA LEU A 269 -11.96 0.49 -46.69
C LEU A 269 -12.08 -1.00 -47.06
N LYS A 270 -11.04 -1.80 -46.81
CA LYS A 270 -11.07 -3.25 -47.05
C LYS A 270 -12.01 -3.96 -46.08
N LEU A 271 -12.05 -3.54 -44.81
CA LEU A 271 -12.86 -4.18 -43.77
C LEU A 271 -14.35 -3.85 -43.86
N ARG A 272 -14.74 -2.77 -44.56
CA ARG A 272 -16.16 -2.40 -44.75
C ARG A 272 -17.01 -3.50 -45.37
N VAL A 273 -16.42 -4.39 -46.16
CA VAL A 273 -17.12 -5.53 -46.77
C VAL A 273 -17.75 -6.46 -45.73
N TYR A 274 -17.20 -6.49 -44.51
CA TYR A 274 -17.70 -7.32 -43.42
C TYR A 274 -18.79 -6.64 -42.59
N ARG A 275 -19.18 -5.40 -42.91
CA ARG A 275 -20.13 -4.60 -42.13
C ARG A 275 -21.47 -5.33 -41.91
N ASP A 276 -22.05 -5.91 -42.96
CA ASP A 276 -23.32 -6.63 -42.84
C ASP A 276 -23.20 -7.98 -42.11
N VAL A 277 -22.03 -8.62 -42.20
CA VAL A 277 -21.73 -9.86 -41.45
C VAL A 277 -21.65 -9.54 -39.96
N VAL A 278 -20.95 -8.44 -39.63
CA VAL A 278 -20.78 -7.97 -38.26
C VAL A 278 -22.11 -7.48 -37.69
N GLU A 279 -22.91 -6.69 -38.40
CA GLU A 279 -24.19 -6.15 -37.89
C GLU A 279 -25.19 -7.24 -37.46
N ARG A 280 -25.14 -8.42 -38.10
CA ARG A 280 -25.97 -9.58 -37.75
C ARG A 280 -25.56 -10.26 -36.45
N LEU A 281 -24.37 -9.96 -35.91
CA LEU A 281 -23.96 -10.42 -34.59
C LEU A 281 -24.78 -9.68 -33.52
N SER A 282 -25.07 -10.36 -32.43
CA SER A 282 -25.74 -9.79 -31.25
C SER A 282 -25.06 -8.52 -30.73
N SER A 283 -23.74 -8.42 -30.92
CA SER A 283 -22.84 -7.32 -30.54
C SER A 283 -22.37 -6.43 -31.70
N GLY A 284 -22.95 -6.64 -32.88
CA GLY A 284 -22.43 -6.12 -34.14
C GLY A 284 -22.60 -4.63 -34.39
N LYS A 285 -23.57 -3.99 -33.73
CA LYS A 285 -24.04 -2.65 -34.12
C LYS A 285 -22.97 -1.56 -33.94
N GLU A 286 -22.22 -1.62 -32.84
CA GLU A 286 -21.13 -0.67 -32.58
C GLU A 286 -19.99 -0.83 -33.59
N ILE A 287 -19.60 -2.07 -33.88
CA ILE A 287 -18.55 -2.39 -34.84
C ILE A 287 -19.01 -2.08 -36.28
N ALA A 288 -20.28 -2.31 -36.60
CA ALA A 288 -20.87 -1.92 -37.88
C ALA A 288 -20.82 -0.41 -38.08
N ARG A 289 -21.15 0.40 -37.05
CA ARG A 289 -20.96 1.86 -37.09
C ARG A 289 -19.49 2.24 -37.30
N ALA A 290 -18.57 1.57 -36.62
CA ALA A 290 -17.14 1.76 -36.83
C ALA A 290 -16.69 1.36 -38.26
N LEU A 291 -17.38 0.45 -38.94
CA LEU A 291 -17.11 0.15 -40.35
C LEU A 291 -17.81 1.13 -41.33
N ASP A 292 -18.79 1.90 -40.87
CA ASP A 292 -19.48 2.94 -41.65
C ASP A 292 -18.80 4.32 -41.55
N ASP A 293 -18.16 4.63 -40.42
CA ASP A 293 -17.46 5.90 -40.17
C ASP A 293 -15.98 5.69 -39.78
N PHE A 294 -15.08 6.42 -40.42
CA PHE A 294 -13.63 6.24 -40.20
C PHE A 294 -13.15 6.78 -38.85
N ASP A 295 -13.78 7.82 -38.30
CA ASP A 295 -13.37 8.34 -36.99
C ASP A 295 -13.80 7.39 -35.87
N GLU A 296 -14.99 6.78 -35.99
CA GLU A 296 -15.43 5.70 -35.12
C GLU A 296 -14.60 4.42 -35.30
N PHE A 297 -14.20 4.08 -36.54
CA PHE A 297 -13.22 3.01 -36.79
C PHE A 297 -11.94 3.24 -36.02
N LYS A 298 -11.40 4.46 -36.13
CA LYS A 298 -10.13 4.83 -35.53
C LYS A 298 -10.15 4.74 -34.01
N LYS A 299 -11.23 5.18 -33.36
CA LYS A 299 -11.42 5.08 -31.90
C LYS A 299 -11.50 3.63 -31.41
N ASN A 300 -12.08 2.75 -32.23
CA ASN A 300 -12.40 1.37 -31.88
C ASN A 300 -11.54 0.34 -32.63
N TYR A 301 -10.43 0.77 -33.25
CA TYR A 301 -9.68 -0.03 -34.22
C TYR A 301 -9.30 -1.42 -33.69
N PHE A 302 -8.72 -1.49 -32.49
CA PHE A 302 -8.34 -2.77 -31.88
C PHE A 302 -9.53 -3.65 -31.56
N LYS A 303 -10.66 -3.07 -31.13
CA LYS A 303 -11.92 -3.79 -30.90
C LYS A 303 -12.48 -4.37 -32.20
N VAL A 304 -12.47 -3.59 -33.29
CA VAL A 304 -12.91 -4.03 -34.62
C VAL A 304 -12.06 -5.21 -35.08
N LEU A 305 -10.73 -5.10 -34.97
CA LEU A 305 -9.83 -6.19 -35.33
C LEU A 305 -10.11 -7.46 -34.54
N GLU A 306 -10.30 -7.37 -33.23
CA GLU A 306 -10.56 -8.54 -32.40
C GLU A 306 -11.92 -9.19 -32.69
N VAL A 307 -12.95 -8.41 -32.99
CA VAL A 307 -14.26 -8.94 -33.41
C VAL A 307 -14.16 -9.61 -34.78
N LEU A 308 -13.49 -9.01 -35.76
CA LEU A 308 -13.32 -9.65 -37.07
C LEU A 308 -12.47 -10.92 -36.98
N GLN A 309 -11.42 -10.90 -36.16
CA GLN A 309 -10.62 -12.08 -35.79
C GLN A 309 -11.48 -13.18 -35.16
N SER A 310 -12.46 -12.83 -34.31
CA SER A 310 -13.39 -13.81 -33.73
C SER A 310 -14.22 -14.57 -34.75
N LEU A 311 -14.41 -13.99 -35.94
CA LEU A 311 -15.11 -14.60 -37.07
C LEU A 311 -14.19 -15.48 -37.94
N GLY A 312 -12.92 -15.66 -37.53
CA GLY A 312 -11.92 -16.43 -38.26
C GLY A 312 -11.24 -15.66 -39.39
N LEU A 313 -11.38 -14.33 -39.44
CA LEU A 313 -10.72 -13.50 -40.45
C LEU A 313 -9.27 -13.19 -40.05
N GLU A 314 -8.34 -13.38 -40.98
CA GLU A 314 -6.93 -13.01 -40.81
C GLU A 314 -6.72 -11.50 -41.00
N VAL A 315 -7.15 -10.72 -40.01
CA VAL A 315 -6.88 -9.28 -39.92
C VAL A 315 -5.79 -9.04 -38.87
N TYR A 316 -4.83 -8.16 -39.14
CA TYR A 316 -3.70 -7.91 -38.24
C TYR A 316 -3.51 -6.41 -38.03
N PRO A 317 -3.11 -5.98 -36.82
CA PRO A 317 -2.83 -4.57 -36.58
C PRO A 317 -1.78 -4.05 -37.57
N ALA A 318 -2.04 -2.87 -38.11
CA ALA A 318 -1.17 -2.13 -38.97
C ALA A 318 0.17 -1.90 -38.25
N ARG A 319 1.21 -2.61 -38.69
CA ARG A 319 2.51 -2.57 -38.03
C ARG A 319 3.20 -1.24 -38.31
N LEU A 320 3.71 -0.64 -37.25
CA LEU A 320 4.65 0.47 -37.30
C LEU A 320 5.87 0.08 -36.49
N ASP A 321 7.06 0.16 -37.08
CA ASP A 321 8.29 0.11 -36.32
C ASP A 321 8.50 1.49 -35.66
N PRO A 322 8.56 1.60 -34.31
CA PRO A 322 8.83 2.87 -33.64
C PRO A 322 10.09 3.57 -34.17
N VAL A 323 11.07 2.80 -34.67
CA VAL A 323 12.31 3.31 -35.25
C VAL A 323 12.07 4.28 -36.41
N ASP A 324 11.02 4.10 -37.20
CA ASP A 324 10.68 5.01 -38.31
C ASP A 324 10.41 6.44 -37.81
N VAL A 325 9.75 6.55 -36.66
CA VAL A 325 9.44 7.84 -36.02
C VAL A 325 10.65 8.35 -35.25
N LEU A 326 11.34 7.48 -34.50
CA LEU A 326 12.51 7.85 -33.72
C LEU A 326 13.67 8.41 -34.57
N ARG A 327 13.81 7.94 -35.83
CA ARG A 327 14.81 8.45 -36.78
C ARG A 327 14.71 9.96 -37.00
N GLU A 328 13.49 10.50 -36.99
CA GLU A 328 13.24 11.93 -37.19
C GLU A 328 13.71 12.74 -35.98
N TYR A 329 13.49 12.22 -34.77
CA TYR A 329 13.84 12.91 -33.51
C TYR A 329 15.34 13.08 -33.29
N VAL A 330 16.19 12.34 -34.01
CA VAL A 330 17.65 12.51 -33.98
C VAL A 330 18.07 13.90 -34.46
N ASN A 331 17.25 14.56 -35.28
CA ASN A 331 17.50 15.91 -35.79
C ASN A 331 16.85 17.01 -34.94
N ASP A 332 16.20 16.65 -33.82
CA ASP A 332 15.47 17.61 -33.01
C ASP A 332 16.43 18.49 -32.18
N GLU A 333 15.95 19.68 -31.85
CA GLU A 333 16.64 20.63 -30.98
C GLU A 333 16.75 20.05 -29.56
N TYR A 334 15.65 19.49 -29.05
CA TYR A 334 15.55 18.93 -27.70
C TYR A 334 15.74 17.41 -27.69
N ALA A 335 16.15 16.89 -26.54
CA ALA A 335 16.34 15.45 -26.38
C ALA A 335 15.00 14.71 -26.23
N THR A 336 14.99 13.46 -26.68
CA THR A 336 13.89 12.50 -26.56
C THR A 336 14.30 11.33 -25.66
N LEU A 337 13.47 11.04 -24.66
CA LEU A 337 13.59 9.84 -23.85
C LEU A 337 12.66 8.75 -24.36
N VAL A 338 13.19 7.55 -24.57
CA VAL A 338 12.42 6.39 -25.02
C VAL A 338 12.43 5.35 -23.91
N PHE A 339 11.26 5.11 -23.30
CA PHE A 339 11.07 4.06 -22.32
C PHE A 339 10.64 2.75 -22.98
N THR A 340 11.34 1.67 -22.66
CA THR A 340 11.00 0.30 -23.06
C THR A 340 10.64 -0.54 -21.84
N ARG A 341 10.04 -1.72 -22.03
CA ARG A 341 9.76 -2.64 -20.91
C ARG A 341 10.99 -3.44 -20.44
N SER A 342 11.99 -3.59 -21.29
CA SER A 342 13.17 -4.42 -21.01
C SER A 342 14.48 -3.85 -21.55
N ILE A 343 15.59 -4.31 -20.98
CA ILE A 343 16.95 -3.97 -21.44
C ILE A 343 17.16 -4.49 -22.84
N ASN A 344 16.78 -5.75 -23.11
CA ASN A 344 16.86 -6.28 -24.45
C ASN A 344 16.11 -5.45 -25.46
N LYS A 345 14.89 -5.01 -25.15
CA LYS A 345 14.13 -4.17 -26.06
C LYS A 345 14.78 -2.81 -26.26
N ALA A 346 15.40 -2.25 -25.21
CA ALA A 346 16.18 -1.04 -25.32
C ALA A 346 17.35 -1.21 -26.29
N GLU A 347 18.14 -2.28 -26.14
CA GLU A 347 19.29 -2.61 -26.98
C GLU A 347 18.90 -2.98 -28.41
N GLU A 348 17.79 -3.71 -28.61
CA GLU A 348 17.23 -4.01 -29.93
C GLU A 348 16.83 -2.72 -30.65
N THR A 349 16.07 -1.85 -29.97
CA THR A 349 15.61 -0.56 -30.52
C THR A 349 16.81 0.34 -30.81
N TYR A 350 17.82 0.38 -29.94
CA TYR A 350 19.06 1.10 -30.13
C TYR A 350 19.82 0.63 -31.37
N ARG A 351 20.04 -0.69 -31.53
CA ARG A 351 20.72 -1.27 -32.69
C ARG A 351 19.96 -0.99 -33.98
N LYS A 352 18.64 -1.23 -34.02
CA LYS A 352 17.83 -0.95 -35.20
C LYS A 352 17.87 0.53 -35.59
N LEU A 353 17.73 1.43 -34.62
CA LEU A 353 17.78 2.87 -34.85
C LEU A 353 19.14 3.29 -35.40
N THR A 354 20.23 2.90 -34.74
CA THR A 354 21.60 3.25 -35.17
C THR A 354 21.98 2.65 -36.53
N SER A 355 21.59 1.40 -36.82
CA SER A 355 21.79 0.79 -38.14
C SER A 355 21.05 1.53 -39.25
N SER A 356 19.90 2.15 -38.93
CA SER A 356 19.12 2.91 -39.90
C SER A 356 19.59 4.36 -40.09
N LEU A 357 20.59 4.81 -39.31
CA LEU A 357 21.12 6.17 -39.35
C LEU A 357 22.44 6.24 -40.14
N PRO A 358 22.71 7.37 -40.82
CA PRO A 358 24.04 7.69 -41.33
C PRO A 358 25.11 7.65 -40.22
N GLU A 359 26.34 7.27 -40.57
CA GLU A 359 27.42 7.04 -39.61
C GLU A 359 27.67 8.23 -38.68
N ASN A 360 27.63 9.46 -39.21
CA ASN A 360 27.81 10.70 -38.46
C ASN A 360 26.67 11.02 -37.46
N LYS A 361 25.53 10.33 -37.52
CA LYS A 361 24.39 10.51 -36.62
C LYS A 361 24.23 9.39 -35.59
N ARG A 362 25.01 8.30 -35.70
CA ARG A 362 24.89 7.16 -34.78
C ARG A 362 25.25 7.51 -33.34
N SER A 363 26.19 8.43 -33.15
CA SER A 363 26.60 8.93 -31.82
C SER A 363 25.53 9.75 -31.09
N LEU A 364 24.48 10.20 -31.79
CA LEU A 364 23.37 10.96 -31.22
C LEU A 364 22.35 10.08 -30.48
N VAL A 365 22.54 8.76 -30.52
CA VAL A 365 21.66 7.77 -29.88
C VAL A 365 22.47 6.98 -28.85
N ALA A 366 21.91 6.71 -27.68
CA ALA A 366 22.57 5.88 -26.67
C ALA A 366 21.58 4.99 -25.90
N PRO A 367 21.96 3.75 -25.54
CA PRO A 367 21.21 2.94 -24.59
C PRO A 367 21.60 3.34 -23.15
N HIS A 368 20.65 3.27 -22.21
CA HIS A 368 20.90 3.57 -20.81
C HIS A 368 20.19 2.59 -19.87
N HIS A 369 20.96 1.72 -19.21
CA HIS A 369 20.49 0.74 -18.22
C HIS A 369 21.64 0.28 -17.33
N HIS A 370 21.36 -0.48 -16.27
CA HIS A 370 22.37 -0.89 -15.28
C HIS A 370 23.51 -1.75 -15.85
N LEU A 371 23.29 -2.50 -16.96
CA LEU A 371 24.35 -3.24 -17.66
C LEU A 371 25.34 -2.33 -18.40
N VAL A 372 24.96 -1.08 -18.71
CA VAL A 372 25.91 -0.07 -19.20
C VAL A 372 26.78 0.33 -18.01
N SER A 373 28.11 0.30 -18.20
CA SER A 373 29.06 0.65 -17.15
C SER A 373 28.73 2.02 -16.54
N LYS A 374 29.00 2.19 -15.25
CA LYS A 374 28.67 3.43 -14.55
C LYS A 374 29.36 4.63 -15.21
N GLU A 375 30.62 4.45 -15.57
CA GLU A 375 31.43 5.46 -16.26
C GLU A 375 30.80 5.85 -17.61
N ARG A 376 30.33 4.86 -18.38
CA ARG A 376 29.65 5.11 -19.65
C ARG A 376 28.27 5.75 -19.48
N ARG A 377 27.51 5.36 -18.44
CA ARG A 377 26.23 6.03 -18.12
C ARG A 377 26.44 7.50 -17.77
N GLN A 378 27.42 7.80 -16.91
CA GLN A 378 27.78 9.18 -16.57
C GLN A 378 28.22 9.98 -17.80
N GLU A 379 28.96 9.36 -18.72
CA GLU A 379 29.33 9.96 -20.00
C GLU A 379 28.08 10.24 -20.86
N ILE A 380 27.16 9.29 -21.00
CA ILE A 380 25.91 9.48 -21.76
C ILE A 380 25.07 10.59 -21.15
N GLU A 381 24.90 10.61 -19.82
CA GLU A 381 24.18 11.67 -19.09
C GLU A 381 24.81 13.05 -19.34
N LYS A 382 26.14 13.13 -19.32
CA LYS A 382 26.89 14.36 -19.65
C LYS A 382 26.65 14.78 -21.10
N LEU A 383 26.84 13.87 -22.06
CA LEU A 383 26.66 14.16 -23.48
C LEU A 383 25.21 14.56 -23.80
N MET A 384 24.23 13.98 -23.11
CA MET A 384 22.82 14.36 -23.24
C MET A 384 22.57 15.78 -22.71
N ARG A 385 23.18 16.13 -21.55
CA ARG A 385 23.12 17.49 -20.99
C ARG A 385 23.75 18.54 -21.90
N GLU A 386 24.83 18.18 -22.57
CA GLU A 386 25.55 19.01 -23.56
C GLU A 386 24.85 19.04 -24.93
N GLY A 387 23.82 18.22 -25.14
CA GLY A 387 23.06 18.17 -26.40
C GLY A 387 23.71 17.35 -27.51
N HIS A 388 24.78 16.61 -27.20
CA HIS A 388 25.48 15.69 -28.10
C HIS A 388 24.80 14.32 -28.23
N VAL A 389 23.88 13.98 -27.33
CA VAL A 389 22.97 12.83 -27.46
C VAL A 389 21.53 13.34 -27.52
N LYS A 390 20.80 12.96 -28.57
CA LYS A 390 19.42 13.41 -28.86
C LYS A 390 18.37 12.38 -28.50
N VAL A 391 18.68 11.09 -28.58
CA VAL A 391 17.74 10.01 -28.25
C VAL A 391 18.39 9.07 -27.26
N VAL A 392 17.78 8.90 -26.08
CA VAL A 392 18.24 7.91 -25.09
C VAL A 392 17.15 6.89 -24.85
N ILE A 393 17.53 5.62 -24.95
CA ILE A 393 16.62 4.48 -24.82
C ILE A 393 16.91 3.77 -23.49
N SER A 394 15.91 3.71 -22.61
CA SER A 394 16.08 3.17 -21.25
C SER A 394 14.86 2.35 -20.82
N PRO A 395 15.04 1.20 -20.15
CA PRO A 395 13.90 0.46 -19.63
C PRO A 395 13.33 1.09 -18.37
N ARG A 396 14.19 1.37 -17.38
CA ARG A 396 13.78 1.92 -16.08
C ARG A 396 14.76 2.92 -15.46
N THR A 397 16.06 2.85 -15.78
CA THR A 397 17.07 3.64 -15.04
C THR A 397 16.90 5.16 -15.15
N LEU A 398 16.23 5.66 -16.19
CA LEU A 398 15.93 7.08 -16.38
C LEU A 398 14.52 7.47 -15.91
N THR A 399 13.75 6.57 -15.28
CA THR A 399 12.53 6.97 -14.56
C THR A 399 12.85 7.78 -13.31
N GLN A 400 14.12 7.81 -12.90
CA GLN A 400 14.65 8.42 -11.68
C GLN A 400 15.12 9.87 -11.88
N GLY A 401 15.13 10.67 -10.81
CA GLY A 401 15.36 12.13 -10.63
C GLY A 401 16.36 12.88 -11.51
N ILE A 402 17.19 12.19 -12.28
CA ILE A 402 18.44 12.66 -12.90
C ILE A 402 18.23 13.83 -13.87
N ASP A 403 19.07 14.88 -13.79
CA ASP A 403 19.17 15.97 -14.76
C ASP A 403 19.98 15.52 -15.97
N ILE A 404 19.24 15.02 -16.95
CA ILE A 404 19.72 14.58 -18.26
C ILE A 404 19.59 15.66 -19.33
N GLY A 405 19.41 16.93 -18.94
CA GLY A 405 19.34 18.06 -19.86
C GLY A 405 17.92 18.46 -20.28
N VAL A 406 17.81 19.05 -21.48
CA VAL A 406 16.56 19.65 -22.00
C VAL A 406 15.77 18.58 -22.76
N VAL A 407 14.90 17.87 -22.04
CA VAL A 407 14.03 16.83 -22.61
C VAL A 407 12.65 17.44 -22.89
N ALA A 408 12.24 17.42 -24.15
CA ALA A 408 10.90 17.89 -24.55
C ALA A 408 9.93 16.74 -24.85
N ARG A 409 10.45 15.54 -25.12
CA ARG A 409 9.64 14.39 -25.54
C ARG A 409 9.94 13.14 -24.72
N VAL A 410 8.88 12.45 -24.31
CA VAL A 410 8.93 11.09 -23.77
C VAL A 410 8.16 10.17 -24.70
N VAL A 411 8.77 9.05 -25.06
CA VAL A 411 8.21 7.99 -25.90
C VAL A 411 8.07 6.73 -25.05
N HIS A 412 6.89 6.14 -25.03
CA HIS A 412 6.61 4.84 -24.41
C HIS A 412 6.51 3.78 -25.49
N ILE A 413 7.43 2.82 -25.50
CA ILE A 413 7.31 1.58 -26.27
C ILE A 413 6.80 0.52 -25.28
N GLY A 414 5.47 0.41 -25.20
CA GLY A 414 4.77 -0.23 -24.10
C GLY A 414 4.53 0.70 -22.91
N LEU A 415 3.30 0.75 -22.39
CA LEU A 415 3.00 1.47 -21.16
C LEU A 415 3.53 0.71 -19.93
N PRO A 416 3.82 1.39 -18.82
CA PRO A 416 3.90 0.74 -17.52
C PRO A 416 2.52 0.25 -17.07
N ASP A 417 2.49 -0.64 -16.09
CA ASP A 417 1.25 -1.28 -15.61
C ASP A 417 0.51 -0.41 -14.58
N ASP A 418 1.19 0.58 -13.98
CA ASP A 418 0.61 1.52 -13.01
C ASP A 418 0.73 2.99 -13.44
N VAL A 419 -0.24 3.78 -12.98
CA VAL A 419 -0.40 5.20 -13.35
C VAL A 419 0.72 6.04 -12.74
N ARG A 420 1.17 5.72 -11.52
CA ARG A 420 2.30 6.38 -10.87
C ARG A 420 3.58 6.32 -11.72
N GLU A 421 3.99 5.15 -12.20
CA GLU A 421 5.17 4.96 -13.03
C GLU A 421 5.01 5.72 -14.36
N PHE A 422 3.81 5.74 -14.95
CA PHE A 422 3.53 6.55 -16.16
C PHE A 422 3.80 8.04 -15.93
N HIS A 423 3.29 8.61 -14.83
CA HIS A 423 3.54 10.02 -14.51
C HIS A 423 4.97 10.30 -14.10
N GLN A 424 5.66 9.37 -13.43
CA GLN A 424 7.09 9.50 -13.10
C GLN A 424 7.97 9.55 -14.35
N ARG A 425 7.66 8.72 -15.36
CA ARG A 425 8.30 8.74 -16.69
C ARG A 425 8.04 10.08 -17.39
N ASN A 426 6.80 10.55 -17.39
CA ASN A 426 6.45 11.84 -17.99
C ASN A 426 6.98 13.06 -17.22
N GLY A 427 7.25 12.94 -15.92
CA GLY A 427 7.92 13.98 -15.13
C GLY A 427 9.39 14.23 -15.48
N ARG A 428 9.93 13.53 -16.50
CA ARG A 428 11.31 13.67 -16.99
C ARG A 428 11.48 14.74 -18.08
N LYS A 429 10.40 15.12 -18.75
CA LYS A 429 10.39 16.19 -19.76
C LYS A 429 9.88 17.51 -19.18
N GLY A 430 10.11 18.60 -19.89
CA GLY A 430 9.48 19.89 -19.57
C GLY A 430 9.99 20.54 -18.29
N ARG A 431 11.25 20.29 -17.89
CA ARG A 431 11.85 20.82 -16.65
C ARG A 431 12.42 22.23 -16.77
N ARG A 432 12.38 22.85 -17.96
CA ARG A 432 12.93 24.17 -18.22
C ARG A 432 11.90 25.05 -18.92
N ALA A 433 11.82 26.31 -18.50
CA ALA A 433 10.91 27.31 -19.07
C ALA A 433 11.21 27.63 -20.55
N THR A 434 12.42 27.32 -21.02
CA THR A 434 12.79 27.46 -22.43
C THR A 434 12.02 26.50 -23.35
N ILE A 435 11.43 25.43 -22.82
CA ILE A 435 10.64 24.47 -23.60
C ILE A 435 9.22 25.01 -23.75
N PRO A 436 8.73 25.29 -24.96
CA PRO A 436 7.40 25.87 -25.15
C PRO A 436 6.29 24.90 -24.74
N TYR A 437 6.36 23.65 -25.19
CA TYR A 437 5.46 22.54 -24.91
C TYR A 437 6.24 21.21 -24.91
N THR A 438 5.64 20.16 -24.36
CA THR A 438 6.20 18.80 -24.37
C THR A 438 5.32 17.83 -25.13
N GLU A 439 5.87 16.65 -25.46
CA GLU A 439 5.12 15.59 -26.14
C GLU A 439 5.24 14.24 -25.39
N THR A 440 4.12 13.54 -25.22
CA THR A 440 4.06 12.12 -24.83
C THR A 440 3.71 11.32 -26.08
N VAL A 441 4.51 10.32 -26.46
CA VAL A 441 4.21 9.45 -27.62
C VAL A 441 4.12 8.02 -27.16
N ILE A 442 2.98 7.37 -27.36
CA ILE A 442 2.71 6.00 -26.91
C ILE A 442 2.65 5.10 -28.15
N PHE A 443 3.57 4.13 -28.20
CA PHE A 443 3.54 3.00 -29.12
C PHE A 443 3.03 1.78 -28.34
N PRO A 444 1.76 1.39 -28.55
CA PRO A 444 1.19 0.21 -27.92
C PRO A 444 1.98 -1.03 -28.35
N GLY A 445 2.41 -1.82 -27.38
CA GLY A 445 3.19 -3.04 -27.62
C GLY A 445 3.15 -4.05 -26.48
N SER A 446 2.48 -3.74 -25.38
CA SER A 446 2.29 -4.64 -24.24
C SER A 446 0.88 -5.24 -24.22
N ARG A 447 0.71 -6.33 -23.46
CA ARG A 447 -0.62 -6.90 -23.20
C ARG A 447 -1.53 -5.86 -22.51
N TRP A 448 -0.98 -5.14 -21.54
CA TRP A 448 -1.70 -4.09 -20.82
C TRP A 448 -2.26 -3.01 -21.77
N ASP A 449 -1.43 -2.55 -22.71
CA ASP A 449 -1.85 -1.55 -23.71
C ASP A 449 -2.99 -2.09 -24.58
N ARG A 450 -2.90 -3.37 -24.98
CA ARG A 450 -3.91 -4.02 -25.81
C ARG A 450 -5.23 -4.16 -25.08
N GLU A 451 -5.21 -4.58 -23.81
CA GLU A 451 -6.44 -4.71 -23.01
C GLU A 451 -7.18 -3.36 -22.92
N LEU A 452 -6.46 -2.27 -22.63
CA LEU A 452 -7.03 -0.91 -22.62
C LEU A 452 -7.58 -0.50 -23.99
N LEU A 453 -6.82 -0.72 -25.07
CA LEU A 453 -7.19 -0.30 -26.43
C LEU A 453 -8.33 -1.12 -27.05
N THR A 454 -8.49 -2.39 -26.67
CA THR A 454 -9.66 -3.21 -27.07
C THR A 454 -10.97 -2.64 -26.48
N ARG A 455 -10.91 -1.88 -25.39
CA ARG A 455 -12.08 -1.16 -24.84
C ARG A 455 -12.23 0.25 -25.42
N GLY A 456 -11.38 0.62 -26.38
CA GLY A 456 -11.39 1.91 -27.07
C GLY A 456 -10.36 2.89 -26.52
N VAL A 457 -9.95 3.84 -27.36
CA VAL A 457 -8.92 4.84 -27.01
C VAL A 457 -9.30 5.73 -25.83
N GLU A 458 -10.60 5.94 -25.59
CA GLU A 458 -11.10 6.72 -24.46
C GLU A 458 -10.86 6.03 -23.11
N VAL A 459 -10.89 4.69 -23.04
CA VAL A 459 -10.55 3.97 -21.80
C VAL A 459 -9.07 4.12 -21.48
N LEU A 460 -8.20 4.05 -22.50
CA LEU A 460 -6.78 4.35 -22.34
C LEU A 460 -6.56 5.81 -21.87
N ARG A 461 -7.28 6.79 -22.46
CA ARG A 461 -7.22 8.18 -21.98
C ARG A 461 -7.64 8.28 -20.51
N LYS A 462 -8.77 7.68 -20.13
CA LYS A 462 -9.26 7.71 -18.74
C LYS A 462 -8.27 7.08 -17.76
N TRP A 463 -7.56 6.03 -18.18
CA TRP A 463 -6.49 5.46 -17.38
C TRP A 463 -5.31 6.43 -17.22
N ILE A 464 -4.90 7.13 -18.28
CA ILE A 464 -3.86 8.18 -18.22
C ILE A 464 -4.26 9.34 -17.30
N GLU A 465 -5.53 9.74 -17.35
CA GLU A 465 -6.09 10.83 -16.54
C GLU A 465 -6.47 10.40 -15.12
N SER A 466 -6.38 9.10 -14.81
CA SER A 466 -6.73 8.57 -13.50
C SER A 466 -5.82 9.14 -12.42
N PRO A 467 -6.34 9.38 -11.20
CA PRO A 467 -5.53 9.91 -10.13
C PRO A 467 -4.43 8.92 -9.74
N VAL A 468 -3.22 9.44 -9.55
CA VAL A 468 -2.07 8.68 -9.04
C VAL A 468 -2.44 8.05 -7.69
N GLU A 469 -1.98 6.82 -7.48
CA GLU A 469 -2.10 6.13 -6.20
C GLU A 469 -1.53 7.00 -5.08
N ILE A 470 -2.12 6.95 -3.89
CA ILE A 470 -1.59 7.68 -2.73
C ILE A 470 -0.41 6.93 -2.10
N THR A 471 0.57 7.67 -1.61
CA THR A 471 1.60 7.08 -0.74
C THR A 471 1.03 6.93 0.67
N LEU A 472 1.00 5.69 1.17
CA LEU A 472 0.38 5.35 2.44
C LEU A 472 1.35 5.52 3.60
N LEU A 473 1.08 6.50 4.45
CA LEU A 473 1.75 6.66 5.72
C LEU A 473 0.85 6.15 6.85
N ASN A 474 1.36 5.18 7.61
CA ASN A 474 0.73 4.74 8.85
C ASN A 474 1.72 4.86 10.01
N ARG A 475 1.49 5.84 10.89
CA ARG A 475 2.32 6.06 12.08
C ARG A 475 2.31 4.88 13.06
N ASP A 476 1.22 4.11 13.09
CA ASP A 476 0.99 3.00 14.01
C ASP A 476 1.44 1.65 13.41
N ASN A 477 2.21 1.68 12.32
CA ASN A 477 2.69 0.48 11.64
C ASN A 477 3.69 -0.29 12.53
N LYS A 478 3.32 -1.52 12.90
CA LYS A 478 4.06 -2.41 13.78
C LYS A 478 5.38 -2.89 13.19
N TYR A 479 5.60 -2.76 11.87
CA TYR A 479 6.88 -3.05 11.24
C TYR A 479 7.99 -2.08 11.68
N GLY A 480 7.66 -0.78 11.74
CA GLY A 480 8.56 0.23 12.28
C GLY A 480 8.87 -0.01 13.76
N LEU A 481 7.84 -0.33 14.55
CA LEU A 481 7.97 -0.69 15.97
C LEU A 481 8.87 -1.92 16.16
N LEU A 482 8.71 -2.96 15.34
CA LEU A 482 9.56 -4.16 15.36
C LEU A 482 11.03 -3.80 15.19
N PHE A 483 11.37 -3.03 14.16
CA PHE A 483 12.77 -2.63 13.94
C PHE A 483 13.31 -1.80 15.10
N TYR A 484 12.54 -0.83 15.59
CA TYR A 484 12.95 0.05 16.69
C TYR A 484 13.15 -0.72 18.02
N ALA A 485 12.24 -1.64 18.37
CA ALA A 485 12.38 -2.47 19.56
C ALA A 485 13.60 -3.41 19.46
N LEU A 486 13.83 -4.02 18.29
CA LEU A 486 15.05 -4.82 18.06
C LEU A 486 16.32 -3.97 18.17
N TYR A 487 16.31 -2.74 17.64
CA TYR A 487 17.41 -1.80 17.77
C TYR A 487 17.73 -1.51 19.24
N LYS A 488 16.72 -1.21 20.07
CA LYS A 488 16.90 -1.00 21.52
C LYS A 488 17.56 -2.19 22.19
N VAL A 489 17.09 -3.42 21.94
CA VAL A 489 17.72 -4.61 22.53
C VAL A 489 19.18 -4.73 22.11
N LYS A 490 19.48 -4.51 20.82
CA LYS A 490 20.85 -4.62 20.29
C LYS A 490 21.78 -3.53 20.80
N SER A 491 21.27 -2.31 21.02
CA SER A 491 22.02 -1.18 21.54
C SER A 491 22.14 -1.18 23.07
N GLY A 492 21.57 -2.18 23.77
CA GLY A 492 21.52 -2.22 25.24
C GLY A 492 20.54 -1.21 25.86
N GLY A 493 19.61 -0.67 25.07
CA GLY A 493 18.52 0.18 25.52
C GLY A 493 17.44 -0.60 26.27
N ARG A 494 16.67 0.09 27.12
CA ARG A 494 15.54 -0.50 27.84
C ARG A 494 14.29 -0.53 26.96
N LEU A 495 13.63 -1.69 26.92
CA LEU A 495 12.30 -1.82 26.33
C LEU A 495 11.24 -1.27 27.29
N SER A 496 10.20 -0.64 26.73
CA SER A 496 8.95 -0.45 27.46
C SER A 496 8.25 -1.79 27.69
N ARG A 497 7.26 -1.81 28.58
CA ARG A 497 6.43 -3.01 28.82
C ARG A 497 5.75 -3.47 27.52
N ASP A 498 5.14 -2.53 26.78
CA ASP A 498 4.45 -2.84 25.53
C ASP A 498 5.39 -3.35 24.44
N GLU A 499 6.61 -2.80 24.35
CA GLU A 499 7.64 -3.26 23.40
C GLU A 499 8.10 -4.68 23.72
N ALA A 500 8.31 -5.00 25.00
CA ALA A 500 8.68 -6.34 25.44
C ALA A 500 7.55 -7.34 25.17
N GLU A 501 6.32 -7.02 25.56
CA GLU A 501 5.13 -7.86 25.31
C GLU A 501 4.90 -8.08 23.80
N PHE A 502 5.14 -7.05 22.97
CA PHE A 502 5.06 -7.15 21.52
C PHE A 502 6.08 -8.14 20.94
N LEU A 503 7.35 -8.05 21.33
CA LEU A 503 8.38 -8.99 20.87
C LEU A 503 8.17 -10.41 21.42
N GLU A 504 7.65 -10.56 22.64
CA GLU A 504 7.31 -11.85 23.25
C GLU A 504 6.15 -12.53 22.50
N LYS A 505 5.09 -11.77 22.14
CA LYS A 505 3.97 -12.27 21.32
C LYS A 505 4.43 -12.80 19.96
N LEU A 506 5.45 -12.19 19.37
CA LEU A 506 6.08 -12.65 18.12
C LEU A 506 7.09 -13.80 18.32
N GLY A 507 7.39 -14.18 19.57
CA GLY A 507 8.37 -15.21 19.92
C GLY A 507 9.82 -14.78 19.64
N LEU A 508 10.08 -13.48 19.58
CA LEU A 508 11.39 -12.89 19.25
C LEU A 508 12.21 -12.56 20.49
N PHE A 509 11.56 -12.43 21.64
CA PHE A 509 12.18 -12.09 22.92
C PHE A 509 11.70 -13.05 24.00
N LYS A 510 12.60 -13.44 24.92
CA LYS A 510 12.29 -14.28 26.07
C LYS A 510 13.35 -14.08 27.15
N GLN A 511 12.93 -13.95 28.42
CA GLN A 511 13.84 -13.87 29.57
C GLN A 511 14.91 -12.76 29.41
N GLY A 512 14.54 -11.59 28.90
CA GLY A 512 15.46 -10.45 28.78
C GLY A 512 16.42 -10.50 27.59
N SER A 513 16.30 -11.48 26.68
CA SER A 513 17.18 -11.60 25.50
C SER A 513 16.42 -11.99 24.23
N LEU A 514 17.03 -11.72 23.06
CA LEU A 514 16.48 -12.16 21.78
C LEU A 514 16.57 -13.69 21.66
N THR A 515 15.50 -14.29 21.18
CA THR A 515 15.52 -15.70 20.76
C THR A 515 16.30 -15.84 19.44
N ARG A 516 16.59 -17.07 19.01
CA ARG A 516 17.14 -17.32 17.66
C ARG A 516 16.27 -16.70 16.55
N ARG A 517 14.95 -16.65 16.74
CA ARG A 517 14.03 -15.98 15.80
C ARG A 517 14.22 -14.46 15.82
N GLY A 518 14.39 -13.86 17.00
CA GLY A 518 14.71 -12.43 17.14
C GLY A 518 16.05 -12.05 16.50
N GLU A 519 17.07 -12.89 16.68
CA GLU A 519 18.37 -12.73 16.01
C GLU A 519 18.24 -12.78 14.49
N ASN A 520 17.49 -13.75 13.97
CA ASN A 520 17.21 -13.83 12.54
C ASN A 520 16.40 -12.62 12.04
N ALA A 521 15.39 -12.15 12.79
CA ALA A 521 14.61 -10.98 12.43
C ALA A 521 15.51 -9.74 12.30
N TRP A 522 16.38 -9.49 13.28
CA TRP A 522 17.37 -8.42 13.20
C TRP A 522 18.28 -8.56 11.98
N TYR A 523 18.72 -9.77 11.65
CA TYR A 523 19.59 -10.01 10.50
C TYR A 523 18.88 -9.75 9.16
N TYR A 524 17.65 -10.24 8.98
CA TYR A 524 16.94 -10.23 7.70
C TYR A 524 16.20 -8.93 7.38
N ILE A 525 15.87 -8.08 8.38
CA ILE A 525 15.26 -6.76 8.11
C ILE A 525 16.21 -5.92 7.24
N ASN A 526 15.83 -5.63 6.01
CA ASN A 526 16.56 -4.75 5.11
C ASN A 526 15.63 -3.66 4.57
N PHE A 527 16.22 -2.55 4.13
CA PHE A 527 15.42 -1.41 3.66
C PHE A 527 14.72 -1.79 2.35
N TYR A 528 15.47 -1.98 1.27
CA TYR A 528 14.94 -2.50 0.02
C TYR A 528 14.87 -4.03 0.05
N GLU A 529 13.90 -4.60 -0.64
CA GLU A 529 13.92 -6.02 -0.99
C GLU A 529 15.12 -6.36 -1.92
N TYR A 530 15.66 -5.36 -2.62
CA TYR A 530 16.61 -5.50 -3.72
C TYR A 530 18.12 -5.27 -3.40
N ALA A 531 18.59 -4.92 -2.17
CA ALA A 531 20.03 -4.60 -1.97
C ALA A 531 20.58 -4.73 -0.50
N PRO A 532 21.88 -5.10 -0.23
CA PRO A 532 22.36 -6.50 -0.08
C PRO A 532 23.38 -6.77 1.09
N PRO A 533 23.81 -8.05 1.31
CA PRO A 533 24.92 -8.66 0.55
C PRO A 533 24.61 -9.88 -0.35
N PHE A 534 23.38 -10.41 -0.40
CA PHE A 534 23.08 -11.68 -1.10
C PHE A 534 21.84 -11.57 -2.00
N GLY A 535 21.99 -11.00 -3.20
CA GLY A 535 21.02 -11.27 -4.26
C GLY A 535 21.25 -12.67 -4.84
N VAL A 536 20.24 -13.24 -5.50
CA VAL A 536 20.40 -14.51 -6.21
C VAL A 536 21.01 -14.21 -7.56
N LYS A 537 22.17 -14.80 -7.85
CA LYS A 537 22.89 -14.57 -9.10
C LYS A 537 22.02 -14.99 -10.28
N ARG A 538 21.94 -14.16 -11.32
CA ARG A 538 21.22 -14.47 -12.55
C ARG A 538 22.18 -14.36 -13.72
N VAL A 539 22.12 -15.30 -14.65
CA VAL A 539 23.00 -15.33 -15.82
C VAL A 539 22.20 -15.58 -17.09
N PHE A 540 22.72 -15.11 -18.20
CA PHE A 540 22.24 -15.45 -19.52
C PHE A 540 23.27 -16.35 -20.22
N VAL A 541 22.83 -17.46 -20.80
CA VAL A 541 23.69 -18.38 -21.55
C VAL A 541 23.20 -18.42 -22.99
N GLY A 542 23.87 -17.65 -23.85
CA GLY A 542 23.61 -17.56 -25.29
C GLY A 542 24.61 -18.37 -26.12
N GLU A 543 24.59 -18.17 -27.44
CA GLU A 543 25.55 -18.82 -28.37
C GLU A 543 26.98 -18.30 -28.18
N GLU A 544 27.14 -17.02 -27.81
CA GLU A 544 28.42 -16.35 -27.57
C GLU A 544 29.00 -16.62 -26.17
N GLY A 545 28.32 -17.43 -25.35
CA GLY A 545 28.76 -17.82 -24.00
C GLY A 545 27.87 -17.29 -22.88
N GLU A 546 28.45 -17.22 -21.68
CA GLU A 546 27.75 -16.83 -20.46
C GLU A 546 27.96 -15.34 -20.13
N THR A 547 26.86 -14.63 -19.86
CA THR A 547 26.85 -13.24 -19.43
C THR A 547 26.16 -13.12 -18.07
N TYR A 548 26.72 -12.31 -17.17
CA TYR A 548 26.10 -12.04 -15.87
C TYR A 548 24.99 -11.00 -16.01
N LEU A 549 23.82 -11.29 -15.44
CA LEU A 549 22.69 -10.35 -15.37
C LEU A 549 22.61 -9.73 -13.97
N GLU A 550 21.80 -8.69 -13.81
CA GLU A 550 21.56 -8.12 -12.48
C GLU A 550 21.01 -9.18 -11.54
N ASP A 551 21.57 -9.22 -10.32
CA ASP A 551 21.08 -10.06 -9.24
C ASP A 551 19.62 -9.77 -8.96
N ILE A 552 18.89 -10.80 -8.62
CA ILE A 552 17.49 -10.67 -8.23
C ILE A 552 17.34 -10.79 -6.72
N SER A 553 16.26 -10.24 -6.17
CA SER A 553 15.95 -10.42 -4.75
C SER A 553 15.52 -11.88 -4.46
N PHE A 554 15.49 -12.24 -3.17
CA PHE A 554 14.89 -13.51 -2.77
C PHE A 554 13.38 -13.55 -3.05
N SER A 555 12.71 -12.40 -3.02
CA SER A 555 11.29 -12.28 -3.39
C SER A 555 11.10 -12.57 -4.89
N ASP A 556 11.90 -11.93 -5.75
CA ASP A 556 11.88 -12.18 -7.20
C ASP A 556 12.18 -13.64 -7.55
N LEU A 557 13.13 -14.28 -6.85
CA LEU A 557 13.38 -15.71 -7.02
C LEU A 557 12.07 -16.49 -6.81
N VAL A 558 11.36 -16.21 -5.73
CA VAL A 558 10.11 -16.90 -5.38
C VAL A 558 8.96 -16.55 -6.34
N GLU A 559 8.87 -15.33 -6.83
CA GLU A 559 7.71 -14.83 -7.56
C GLU A 559 7.82 -14.85 -9.08
N LYS A 560 9.05 -14.84 -9.61
CA LYS A 560 9.27 -14.52 -11.03
C LYS A 560 10.30 -15.42 -11.71
N PHE A 561 11.27 -15.97 -10.97
CA PHE A 561 12.41 -16.65 -11.57
C PHE A 561 12.51 -18.12 -11.15
N GLN A 562 11.54 -18.91 -11.62
CA GLN A 562 11.56 -20.36 -11.52
C GLN A 562 11.77 -21.01 -12.90
N VAL A 563 12.19 -22.28 -12.96
CA VAL A 563 12.33 -22.99 -14.24
C VAL A 563 11.04 -22.89 -15.05
N GLY A 564 11.17 -22.53 -16.33
CA GLY A 564 10.07 -22.26 -17.25
C GLY A 564 9.53 -20.84 -17.22
N SER A 565 10.01 -19.97 -16.33
CA SER A 565 9.59 -18.56 -16.31
C SER A 565 10.28 -17.78 -17.42
N ILE A 566 9.53 -16.92 -18.12
CA ILE A 566 10.07 -16.00 -19.11
C ILE A 566 10.70 -14.82 -18.38
N ASP A 567 11.99 -14.61 -18.64
CA ASP A 567 12.69 -13.39 -18.25
C ASP A 567 12.52 -12.34 -19.36
N TYR A 568 11.46 -11.54 -19.24
CA TYR A 568 11.16 -10.45 -20.16
C TYR A 568 12.29 -9.42 -20.28
N SER A 569 13.17 -9.31 -19.27
CA SER A 569 14.27 -8.35 -19.31
C SER A 569 15.31 -8.69 -20.38
N VAL A 570 15.41 -10.00 -20.72
CA VAL A 570 16.37 -10.56 -21.66
C VAL A 570 15.76 -11.46 -22.74
N ASP A 571 14.45 -11.35 -23.01
CA ASP A 571 13.70 -12.21 -23.95
C ASP A 571 14.08 -13.70 -23.83
N GLY A 572 14.30 -14.13 -22.59
CA GLY A 572 14.87 -15.42 -22.24
C GLY A 572 13.89 -16.28 -21.45
N ILE A 573 14.26 -17.53 -21.23
CA ILE A 573 13.56 -18.45 -20.35
C ILE A 573 14.51 -19.04 -19.33
N VAL A 574 14.06 -19.13 -18.08
CA VAL A 574 14.79 -19.78 -17.00
C VAL A 574 14.82 -21.29 -17.28
N THR A 575 15.99 -21.85 -17.58
CA THR A 575 16.15 -23.27 -17.88
C THR A 575 16.67 -24.08 -16.70
N ALA A 576 17.37 -23.45 -15.75
CA ALA A 576 17.86 -24.14 -14.56
C ALA A 576 18.04 -23.23 -13.34
N ILE A 577 17.94 -23.84 -12.15
CA ILE A 577 18.30 -23.22 -10.88
C ILE A 577 19.40 -24.05 -10.23
N GLN A 578 20.59 -23.47 -10.10
CA GLN A 578 21.74 -24.11 -9.49
C GLN A 578 21.74 -23.86 -7.98
N ARG A 579 21.77 -24.95 -7.21
CA ARG A 579 21.77 -24.92 -5.73
C ARG A 579 23.18 -25.17 -5.17
N GLY A 580 23.42 -24.78 -3.92
CA GLY A 580 24.65 -25.08 -3.20
C GLY A 580 24.61 -24.71 -1.71
N GLY A 581 25.79 -24.60 -1.09
CA GLY A 581 25.95 -24.48 0.37
C GLY A 581 26.00 -25.84 1.06
N GLU A 582 26.32 -25.87 2.37
CA GLU A 582 26.51 -27.13 3.13
C GLU A 582 25.27 -28.05 3.11
N THR A 583 24.08 -27.47 3.00
CA THR A 583 22.80 -28.21 2.95
C THR A 583 22.29 -28.48 1.53
N GLY A 584 22.94 -27.94 0.48
CA GLY A 584 22.49 -28.04 -0.91
C GLY A 584 21.13 -27.36 -1.21
N ARG A 585 20.55 -26.63 -0.25
CA ARG A 585 19.21 -26.02 -0.34
C ARG A 585 19.23 -24.54 -0.73
N SER A 586 20.38 -23.88 -0.70
CA SER A 586 20.48 -22.46 -1.03
C SER A 586 20.63 -22.28 -2.53
N VAL A 587 19.79 -21.43 -3.13
CA VAL A 587 19.93 -21.10 -4.56
C VAL A 587 21.18 -20.24 -4.73
N ARG A 588 22.14 -20.70 -5.53
CA ARG A 588 23.36 -19.97 -5.85
C ARG A 588 23.21 -19.12 -7.10
N ARG A 589 22.53 -19.65 -8.11
CA ARG A 589 22.44 -19.04 -9.43
C ARG A 589 21.24 -19.53 -10.23
N ILE A 590 20.66 -18.65 -11.04
CA ILE A 590 19.58 -18.92 -11.99
C ILE A 590 20.14 -18.82 -13.40
N VAL A 591 19.83 -19.80 -14.24
CA VAL A 591 20.28 -19.88 -15.63
C VAL A 591 19.13 -19.52 -16.55
N VAL A 592 19.30 -18.44 -17.31
CA VAL A 592 18.40 -17.98 -18.36
C VAL A 592 19.05 -18.27 -19.72
N GLN A 593 18.27 -18.75 -20.68
CA GLN A 593 18.71 -18.98 -22.06
C GLN A 593 17.74 -18.30 -23.04
N PRO A 594 18.12 -18.07 -24.31
CA PRO A 594 17.22 -17.48 -25.30
C PRO A 594 15.88 -18.23 -25.40
N LEU A 595 14.76 -17.50 -25.47
CA LEU A 595 13.44 -18.11 -25.69
C LEU A 595 13.30 -18.57 -27.15
N ASN A 596 13.73 -19.80 -27.44
CA ASN A 596 13.53 -20.44 -28.75
C ASN A 596 13.26 -21.94 -28.60
N GLU A 597 12.65 -22.55 -29.62
CA GLU A 597 12.23 -23.95 -29.55
C GLU A 597 13.39 -24.92 -29.38
N HIS A 598 14.60 -24.60 -29.88
CA HIS A 598 15.79 -25.45 -29.70
C HIS A 598 16.21 -25.54 -28.23
N VAL A 599 16.20 -24.42 -27.51
CA VAL A 599 16.48 -24.37 -26.07
C VAL A 599 15.40 -25.11 -25.28
N LEU A 600 14.12 -24.93 -25.63
CA LEU A 600 13.01 -25.62 -24.97
C LEU A 600 13.11 -27.14 -25.13
N LEU A 601 13.44 -27.63 -26.34
CA LEU A 601 13.57 -29.07 -26.61
C LEU A 601 14.75 -29.74 -25.89
N LYS A 602 15.78 -28.98 -25.52
CA LYS A 602 16.95 -29.51 -24.80
C LYS A 602 16.72 -29.73 -23.30
N ASN A 603 15.64 -29.18 -22.75
CA ASN A 603 15.30 -29.30 -21.34
C ASN A 603 14.02 -30.13 -21.20
N ASP A 604 14.08 -31.28 -20.54
CA ASP A 604 12.96 -32.23 -20.48
C ASP A 604 11.65 -31.60 -19.99
N SER A 605 11.71 -30.77 -18.93
CA SER A 605 10.53 -30.08 -18.41
C SER A 605 9.94 -29.08 -19.41
N LEU A 606 10.79 -28.36 -20.14
CA LEU A 606 10.36 -27.37 -21.13
C LEU A 606 9.94 -28.00 -22.46
N ALA A 607 10.52 -29.14 -22.81
CA ALA A 607 10.15 -29.92 -23.99
C ALA A 607 8.71 -30.45 -23.84
N TYR A 608 8.36 -30.95 -22.65
CA TYR A 608 6.99 -31.31 -22.31
C TYR A 608 6.03 -30.12 -22.45
N VAL A 609 6.40 -28.97 -21.88
CA VAL A 609 5.58 -27.75 -21.96
C VAL A 609 5.40 -27.28 -23.40
N LEU A 610 6.44 -27.36 -24.23
CA LEU A 610 6.37 -27.04 -25.65
C LEU A 610 5.41 -27.98 -26.39
N GLU A 611 5.40 -29.26 -26.06
CA GLU A 611 4.48 -30.24 -26.64
C GLU A 611 3.02 -29.94 -26.24
N GLU A 612 2.75 -29.67 -24.97
CA GLU A 612 1.42 -29.28 -24.49
C GLU A 612 0.97 -27.95 -25.10
N TYR A 613 1.88 -26.98 -25.26
CA TYR A 613 1.61 -25.72 -25.95
C TYR A 613 1.21 -25.99 -27.41
N ARG A 614 1.94 -26.84 -28.14
CA ARG A 614 1.60 -27.22 -29.51
C ARG A 614 0.24 -27.94 -29.58
N LYS A 615 -0.08 -28.82 -28.63
CA LYS A 615 -1.40 -29.47 -28.54
C LYS A 615 -2.51 -28.47 -28.31
N VAL A 616 -2.31 -27.48 -27.43
CA VAL A 616 -3.27 -26.39 -27.18
C VAL A 616 -3.52 -25.61 -28.46
N LYS A 617 -2.45 -25.16 -29.15
CA LYS A 617 -2.56 -24.41 -30.40
C LYS A 617 -3.23 -25.23 -31.50
N ALA A 618 -2.88 -26.51 -31.64
CA ALA A 618 -3.50 -27.42 -32.60
C ALA A 618 -5.01 -27.63 -32.32
N LYS A 619 -5.42 -27.78 -31.05
CA LYS A 619 -6.84 -27.85 -30.67
C LYS A 619 -7.61 -26.57 -31.02
N TRP A 620 -6.95 -25.42 -31.00
CA TRP A 620 -7.52 -24.15 -31.43
C TRP A 620 -7.46 -23.92 -32.94
N GLY A 621 -6.82 -24.81 -33.71
CA GLY A 621 -6.60 -24.63 -35.15
C GLY A 621 -5.55 -23.55 -35.47
N GLU A 622 -4.72 -23.18 -34.51
CA GLU A 622 -3.75 -22.09 -34.62
C GLU A 622 -2.34 -22.60 -34.89
N ARG A 623 -1.56 -21.82 -35.65
CA ARG A 623 -0.15 -22.12 -35.85
C ARG A 623 0.62 -21.88 -34.55
N ALA A 624 1.30 -22.92 -34.06
CA ALA A 624 2.18 -22.81 -32.90
C ALA A 624 3.45 -22.00 -33.25
N SER A 625 3.74 -20.98 -32.45
CA SER A 625 4.99 -20.23 -32.50
C SER A 625 5.21 -19.53 -31.17
N VAL A 626 6.02 -20.16 -30.30
CA VAL A 626 6.29 -19.66 -28.93
C VAL A 626 6.75 -18.21 -28.95
N PHE A 627 7.73 -17.89 -29.79
CA PHE A 627 8.31 -16.55 -29.83
C PHE A 627 7.33 -15.49 -30.37
N GLN A 628 6.50 -15.83 -31.38
CA GLN A 628 5.49 -14.91 -31.88
C GLN A 628 4.36 -14.70 -30.85
N ASP A 629 3.95 -15.73 -30.13
CA ASP A 629 2.94 -15.62 -29.08
C ASP A 629 3.46 -14.80 -27.89
N TYR A 630 4.71 -15.00 -27.49
CA TYR A 630 5.42 -14.16 -26.53
C TYR A 630 5.39 -12.69 -26.94
N LEU A 631 5.86 -12.37 -28.16
CA LEU A 631 5.92 -10.99 -28.65
C LEU A 631 4.55 -10.32 -28.76
N ARG A 632 3.48 -11.09 -29.02
CA ARG A 632 2.11 -10.60 -29.11
C ARG A 632 1.40 -10.54 -27.75
N GLY A 633 2.08 -10.89 -26.65
CA GLY A 633 1.50 -10.96 -25.31
C GLY A 633 0.53 -12.12 -25.10
N ARG A 634 0.54 -13.12 -25.99
CA ARG A 634 -0.31 -14.32 -25.96
C ARG A 634 0.32 -15.51 -25.24
N LEU A 635 1.60 -15.40 -24.89
CA LEU A 635 2.29 -16.37 -24.04
C LEU A 635 2.91 -15.63 -22.85
N LEU A 636 2.49 -16.02 -21.65
CA LEU A 636 2.95 -15.47 -20.39
C LEU A 636 3.42 -16.59 -19.48
N THR A 637 4.19 -16.24 -18.46
CA THR A 637 4.54 -17.18 -17.39
C THR A 637 4.26 -16.57 -16.04
N GLU A 638 3.74 -17.38 -15.13
CA GLU A 638 3.48 -16.99 -13.75
C GLU A 638 4.08 -18.02 -12.81
N VAL A 639 4.71 -17.58 -11.72
CA VAL A 639 5.10 -18.46 -10.62
C VAL A 639 4.03 -18.40 -9.56
N VAL A 640 3.21 -19.46 -9.51
CA VAL A 640 2.22 -19.62 -8.46
C VAL A 640 2.96 -19.86 -7.15
N SER A 641 2.69 -19.03 -6.15
CA SER A 641 3.33 -19.08 -4.83
C SER A 641 2.35 -19.48 -3.74
N ASN A 642 2.80 -20.31 -2.80
CA ASN A 642 2.10 -20.56 -1.56
C ASN A 642 2.51 -19.51 -0.52
N VAL A 643 1.52 -18.72 -0.11
CA VAL A 643 1.62 -17.66 0.89
C VAL A 643 1.06 -18.20 2.20
N ILE A 644 1.85 -18.09 3.27
CA ILE A 644 1.41 -18.35 4.65
C ILE A 644 1.50 -17.03 5.40
N PRO A 645 0.44 -16.22 5.41
CA PRO A 645 0.40 -14.96 6.15
C PRO A 645 0.04 -15.22 7.63
N PRO A 646 0.19 -14.22 8.52
CA PRO A 646 -0.36 -14.31 9.87
C PRO A 646 -1.88 -14.43 9.84
N THR A 647 -2.44 -15.18 10.79
CA THR A 647 -3.89 -15.45 10.86
C THR A 647 -4.69 -14.29 11.43
N SER A 648 -4.05 -13.39 12.19
CA SER A 648 -4.69 -12.21 12.75
C SER A 648 -3.64 -11.14 13.06
N GLY A 649 -3.88 -9.93 12.56
CA GLY A 649 -3.04 -8.77 12.79
C GLY A 649 -1.62 -8.93 12.24
N PHE A 650 -0.68 -8.23 12.87
CA PHE A 650 0.74 -8.24 12.48
C PHE A 650 1.47 -9.52 12.91
N GLY A 651 2.21 -10.13 11.98
CA GLY A 651 3.01 -11.31 12.29
C GLY A 651 3.88 -11.76 11.13
N MET A 652 4.54 -12.91 11.33
CA MET A 652 5.45 -13.49 10.35
C MET A 652 4.67 -14.02 9.13
N TYR A 653 5.19 -13.72 7.94
CA TYR A 653 4.71 -14.19 6.66
C TYR A 653 5.79 -15.00 5.94
N HIS A 654 5.38 -16.06 5.24
CA HIS A 654 6.25 -16.88 4.41
C HIS A 654 5.70 -17.02 2.99
N LYS A 655 6.58 -16.86 2.00
CA LYS A 655 6.29 -17.11 0.59
C LYS A 655 7.18 -18.24 0.07
N TYR A 656 6.57 -19.21 -0.59
CA TYR A 656 7.27 -20.32 -1.24
C TYR A 656 6.78 -20.45 -2.67
N PRO A 657 7.67 -20.68 -3.65
CA PRO A 657 7.24 -20.96 -5.01
C PRO A 657 6.62 -22.36 -5.04
N TYR A 658 5.40 -22.48 -5.53
CA TYR A 658 4.71 -23.77 -5.66
C TYR A 658 4.96 -24.40 -7.03
N LYS A 659 4.68 -23.65 -8.10
CA LYS A 659 4.89 -24.11 -9.48
C LYS A 659 4.99 -22.95 -10.47
N THR A 660 5.64 -23.18 -11.59
CA THR A 660 5.58 -22.29 -12.75
C THR A 660 4.49 -22.75 -13.69
N VAL A 661 3.74 -21.81 -14.26
CA VAL A 661 2.75 -22.09 -15.30
C VAL A 661 2.99 -21.21 -16.52
N TRP A 662 2.75 -21.76 -17.70
CA TRP A 662 2.60 -21.02 -18.95
C TRP A 662 1.13 -20.71 -19.18
N ILE A 663 0.81 -19.45 -19.36
CA ILE A 663 -0.54 -18.99 -19.70
C ILE A 663 -0.52 -18.70 -21.19
N VAL A 664 -1.23 -19.53 -21.94
CA VAL A 664 -1.37 -19.44 -23.40
C VAL A 664 -2.73 -18.85 -23.71
N GLU A 665 -2.76 -17.78 -24.47
CA GLU A 665 -3.98 -17.11 -24.93
C GLU A 665 -4.25 -17.46 -26.40
N ARG A 666 -5.53 -17.71 -26.70
CA ARG A 666 -6.03 -17.93 -28.05
C ARG A 666 -5.80 -16.70 -28.93
N GLU A 667 -5.52 -16.89 -30.23
CA GLU A 667 -5.35 -15.81 -31.20
C GLU A 667 -6.59 -14.92 -31.31
N HIS A 668 -7.75 -15.55 -31.25
CA HIS A 668 -9.04 -14.91 -31.46
C HIS A 668 -9.89 -15.01 -30.20
N GLY A 669 -10.40 -13.87 -29.74
CA GLY A 669 -11.41 -13.83 -28.68
C GLY A 669 -12.81 -14.06 -29.22
N ARG A 670 -13.79 -14.13 -28.33
CA ARG A 670 -15.22 -14.12 -28.67
C ARG A 670 -15.85 -12.85 -28.08
N PRO A 671 -16.67 -12.11 -28.84
CA PRO A 671 -17.42 -11.01 -28.27
C PRO A 671 -18.49 -11.54 -27.31
N VAL A 672 -18.61 -10.90 -26.15
CA VAL A 672 -19.64 -11.16 -25.14
C VAL A 672 -20.38 -9.86 -24.89
N GLU A 673 -21.71 -9.91 -25.00
CA GLU A 673 -22.58 -8.78 -24.65
C GLU A 673 -22.72 -8.68 -23.14
N THR A 674 -22.54 -7.47 -22.62
CA THR A 674 -22.65 -7.16 -21.20
C THR A 674 -23.44 -5.88 -20.99
N GLU A 675 -23.88 -5.61 -19.75
CA GLU A 675 -24.53 -4.34 -19.41
C GLU A 675 -23.63 -3.12 -19.65
N VAL A 676 -22.30 -3.30 -19.66
CA VAL A 676 -21.32 -2.23 -19.94
C VAL A 676 -20.88 -2.17 -21.40
N GLY A 677 -21.53 -2.94 -22.29
CA GLY A 677 -21.25 -3.00 -23.71
C GLY A 677 -20.60 -4.32 -24.17
N SER A 678 -20.13 -4.34 -25.42
CA SER A 678 -19.48 -5.54 -25.97
C SER A 678 -18.03 -5.65 -25.50
N ILE A 679 -17.69 -6.76 -24.83
CA ILE A 679 -16.35 -7.09 -24.37
C ILE A 679 -15.82 -8.29 -25.16
N VAL A 680 -14.55 -8.25 -25.59
CA VAL A 680 -13.91 -9.41 -26.20
C VAL A 680 -13.27 -10.26 -25.11
N VAL A 681 -13.73 -11.51 -24.98
CA VAL A 681 -13.19 -12.48 -24.02
C VAL A 681 -12.34 -13.49 -24.77
N LYS A 682 -11.10 -13.69 -24.35
CA LYS A 682 -10.20 -14.67 -24.98
C LYS A 682 -10.10 -15.93 -24.14
N ASP A 683 -10.14 -17.07 -24.82
CA ASP A 683 -9.89 -18.35 -24.17
C ASP A 683 -8.41 -18.44 -23.80
N ARG A 684 -8.13 -18.86 -22.57
CA ARG A 684 -6.76 -19.14 -22.11
C ARG A 684 -6.61 -20.58 -21.65
N ARG A 685 -5.39 -21.09 -21.77
CA ARG A 685 -4.99 -22.39 -21.23
C ARG A 685 -3.75 -22.22 -20.39
N VAL A 686 -3.82 -22.77 -19.19
CA VAL A 686 -2.70 -22.84 -18.25
C VAL A 686 -2.02 -24.19 -18.43
N ILE A 687 -0.72 -24.16 -18.72
CA ILE A 687 0.13 -25.34 -18.88
C ILE A 687 1.12 -25.34 -17.71
N GLU A 688 1.08 -26.37 -16.89
CA GLU A 688 2.02 -26.51 -15.78
C GLU A 688 3.41 -26.90 -16.28
N VAL A 689 4.44 -26.22 -15.78
CA VAL A 689 5.82 -26.59 -16.02
C VAL A 689 6.22 -27.67 -15.02
N PRO A 690 6.53 -28.92 -15.45
CA PRO A 690 6.86 -30.01 -14.55
C PRO A 690 8.31 -29.89 -14.07
N ALA A 691 8.60 -28.84 -13.30
CA ALA A 691 9.92 -28.55 -12.76
C ALA A 691 9.84 -28.23 -11.26
N LEU A 692 10.88 -28.63 -10.53
CA LEU A 692 10.98 -28.33 -9.11
C LEU A 692 11.25 -26.84 -8.91
N THR A 693 10.50 -26.24 -7.98
CA THR A 693 10.73 -24.86 -7.55
C THR A 693 11.80 -24.77 -6.45
N ALA A 694 12.36 -23.58 -6.26
CA ALA A 694 13.40 -23.33 -5.27
C ALA A 694 13.33 -21.91 -4.70
N GLY A 695 13.62 -21.77 -3.42
CA GLY A 695 13.65 -20.47 -2.75
C GLY A 695 12.59 -20.36 -1.66
N LYS A 696 12.74 -19.33 -0.85
CA LYS A 696 11.82 -18.96 0.23
C LYS A 696 12.03 -17.49 0.54
N TYR A 697 10.94 -16.78 0.74
CA TYR A 697 10.95 -15.42 1.28
C TYR A 697 10.25 -15.40 2.64
N GLN A 698 10.77 -14.59 3.56
CA GLN A 698 10.23 -14.41 4.90
C GLN A 698 10.29 -12.94 5.27
N ASP A 699 9.17 -12.41 5.73
CA ASP A 699 9.12 -11.08 6.33
C ASP A 699 7.94 -11.00 7.32
N TYR A 700 7.57 -9.80 7.77
CA TYR A 700 6.40 -9.55 8.59
C TYR A 700 5.39 -8.69 7.85
N THR A 701 4.10 -9.03 7.98
CA THR A 701 3.00 -8.26 7.41
C THR A 701 1.75 -8.39 8.28
N TYR A 702 0.65 -7.77 7.86
CA TYR A 702 -0.66 -7.94 8.47
C TYR A 702 -1.49 -8.98 7.72
N GLY A 703 -2.24 -9.78 8.44
CA GLY A 703 -3.10 -10.81 7.87
C GLY A 703 -4.36 -11.05 8.69
N LYS A 704 -5.37 -11.62 8.04
CA LYS A 704 -6.67 -11.92 8.64
C LYS A 704 -7.21 -13.21 8.04
N PHE A 705 -7.49 -14.18 8.91
CA PHE A 705 -8.15 -15.43 8.59
C PHE A 705 -9.63 -15.31 8.95
N VAL A 706 -10.49 -15.71 8.02
CA VAL A 706 -11.95 -15.70 8.20
C VAL A 706 -12.50 -17.05 7.75
N GLU A 707 -13.20 -17.73 8.65
CA GLU A 707 -14.03 -18.90 8.28
C GLU A 707 -15.32 -18.38 7.63
N LEU A 708 -15.61 -18.89 6.43
CA LEU A 708 -16.79 -18.53 5.66
C LEU A 708 -17.91 -19.54 5.93
N ASP A 709 -19.16 -19.11 5.68
CA ASP A 709 -20.27 -20.06 5.76
C ASP A 709 -20.13 -21.15 4.68
N HIS A 710 -20.44 -22.38 5.06
CA HIS A 710 -20.35 -23.54 4.17
C HIS A 710 -21.21 -23.41 2.89
N SER A 711 -22.25 -22.59 2.91
CA SER A 711 -23.13 -22.33 1.76
C SER A 711 -22.54 -21.35 0.73
N GLU A 712 -21.49 -20.60 1.06
CA GLU A 712 -20.94 -19.54 0.19
C GLU A 712 -20.30 -20.12 -1.09
N ASP A 713 -20.54 -19.53 -2.26
CA ASP A 713 -19.82 -19.90 -3.48
C ASP A 713 -18.45 -19.21 -3.51
N MET A 714 -17.37 -20.00 -3.52
CA MET A 714 -16.00 -19.48 -3.49
C MET A 714 -15.67 -18.58 -4.69
N ARG A 715 -16.26 -18.83 -5.87
CA ARG A 715 -16.05 -17.98 -7.06
C ARG A 715 -16.71 -16.61 -6.88
N ARG A 716 -17.90 -16.58 -6.26
CA ARG A 716 -18.62 -15.34 -5.97
C ARG A 716 -17.93 -14.53 -4.88
N ILE A 717 -17.42 -15.19 -3.83
CA ILE A 717 -16.60 -14.53 -2.82
C ILE A 717 -15.32 -13.94 -3.44
N ARG A 718 -14.69 -14.68 -4.37
CA ARG A 718 -13.52 -14.17 -5.12
C ARG A 718 -13.86 -12.91 -5.91
N LEU A 719 -15.02 -12.89 -6.60
CA LEU A 719 -15.52 -11.70 -7.28
C LEU A 719 -15.73 -10.53 -6.32
N GLY A 720 -16.35 -10.75 -5.16
CA GLY A 720 -16.51 -9.72 -4.14
C GLY A 720 -15.17 -9.14 -3.66
N LEU A 721 -14.17 -9.99 -3.42
CA LEU A 721 -12.82 -9.57 -3.03
C LEU A 721 -12.12 -8.76 -4.13
N ALA A 722 -12.14 -9.24 -5.37
CA ALA A 722 -11.52 -8.56 -6.50
C ALA A 722 -12.17 -7.18 -6.74
N PHE A 723 -13.50 -7.11 -6.69
CA PHE A 723 -14.24 -5.86 -6.85
C PHE A 723 -13.99 -4.88 -5.70
N LEU A 724 -13.84 -5.38 -4.46
CA LEU A 724 -13.44 -4.55 -3.32
C LEU A 724 -12.07 -3.88 -3.57
N MET A 725 -11.12 -4.58 -4.20
CA MET A 725 -9.82 -3.98 -4.55
C MET A 725 -9.95 -2.89 -5.62
N VAL A 726 -10.82 -3.09 -6.62
CA VAL A 726 -11.13 -2.07 -7.63
C VAL A 726 -11.77 -0.84 -6.99
N PHE A 727 -12.74 -1.04 -6.09
CA PHE A 727 -13.36 0.04 -5.32
C PHE A 727 -12.32 0.82 -4.51
N LEU A 728 -11.43 0.14 -3.78
CA LEU A 728 -10.37 0.79 -3.02
C LEU A 728 -9.38 1.55 -3.92
N ARG A 729 -9.12 1.06 -5.13
CA ARG A 729 -8.29 1.78 -6.11
C ARG A 729 -8.94 3.06 -6.62
N GLU A 730 -10.24 3.04 -6.93
CA GLU A 730 -10.93 4.20 -7.50
C GLU A 730 -11.34 5.21 -6.42
N ALA A 731 -11.96 4.76 -5.32
CA ALA A 731 -12.49 5.65 -4.28
C ALA A 731 -11.42 6.13 -3.29
N TYR A 732 -10.43 5.29 -2.97
CA TYR A 732 -9.41 5.60 -1.96
C TYR A 732 -8.01 5.82 -2.55
N ARG A 733 -7.84 5.64 -3.87
CA ARG A 733 -6.54 5.72 -4.56
C ARG A 733 -5.48 4.76 -4.00
N LEU A 734 -5.91 3.64 -3.40
CA LEU A 734 -4.98 2.61 -2.93
C LEU A 734 -4.40 1.85 -4.13
N PRO A 735 -3.12 1.42 -4.12
CA PRO A 735 -2.60 0.51 -5.13
C PRO A 735 -3.50 -0.72 -5.32
N LEU A 736 -3.71 -1.16 -6.58
CA LEU A 736 -4.64 -2.25 -6.90
C LEU A 736 -4.32 -3.56 -6.15
N PHE A 737 -3.03 -3.78 -5.86
CA PHE A 737 -2.51 -4.96 -5.16
C PHE A 737 -2.21 -4.69 -3.68
N THR A 738 -2.88 -3.72 -3.05
CA THR A 738 -2.70 -3.40 -1.62
C THR A 738 -2.96 -4.61 -0.73
N PHE A 739 -4.05 -5.34 -0.99
CA PHE A 739 -4.35 -6.61 -0.31
C PHE A 739 -4.34 -7.77 -1.29
N SER A 740 -3.77 -8.87 -0.84
CA SER A 740 -3.87 -10.17 -1.48
C SER A 740 -4.74 -11.11 -0.66
N TYR A 741 -5.33 -12.08 -1.35
CA TYR A 741 -6.26 -13.00 -0.72
C TYR A 741 -6.10 -14.41 -1.27
N SER A 742 -6.50 -15.39 -0.46
CA SER A 742 -6.61 -16.78 -0.86
C SER A 742 -7.90 -17.37 -0.30
N LEU A 743 -8.48 -18.27 -1.09
CA LEU A 743 -9.74 -18.93 -0.80
C LEU A 743 -9.51 -20.42 -0.83
N SER A 744 -9.94 -21.13 0.21
CA SER A 744 -9.73 -22.57 0.33
C SER A 744 -10.93 -23.29 0.91
N THR A 745 -11.03 -24.58 0.59
CA THR A 745 -12.02 -25.50 1.20
C THR A 745 -11.29 -26.69 1.78
N LEU A 746 -11.40 -26.90 3.09
CA LEU A 746 -10.75 -28.00 3.80
C LEU A 746 -11.76 -28.73 4.67
N GLY A 747 -11.99 -30.02 4.39
CA GLY A 747 -12.95 -30.83 5.15
C GLY A 747 -14.37 -30.26 5.12
N GLY A 748 -14.79 -29.67 3.99
CA GLY A 748 -16.10 -29.02 3.83
C GLY A 748 -16.18 -27.60 4.41
N ARG A 749 -15.20 -27.15 5.19
CA ARG A 749 -15.13 -25.79 5.71
C ARG A 749 -14.51 -24.86 4.67
N LYS A 750 -15.09 -23.68 4.50
CA LYS A 750 -14.63 -22.65 3.58
C LYS A 750 -13.90 -21.58 4.36
N SER A 751 -12.80 -21.07 3.81
CA SER A 751 -12.04 -20.00 4.46
C SER A 751 -11.51 -18.99 3.46
N LEU A 752 -11.37 -17.78 3.96
CA LEU A 752 -10.73 -16.64 3.34
C LEU A 752 -9.52 -16.25 4.19
N VAL A 753 -8.38 -16.07 3.53
CA VAL A 753 -7.21 -15.44 4.12
C VAL A 753 -6.90 -14.17 3.34
N LEU A 754 -6.83 -13.04 4.02
CA LEU A 754 -6.52 -11.72 3.47
C LEU A 754 -5.23 -11.22 4.10
N TRP A 755 -4.29 -10.67 3.33
CA TRP A 755 -3.05 -10.09 3.85
C TRP A 755 -2.61 -8.88 3.02
N GLU A 756 -1.69 -8.11 3.58
CA GLU A 756 -1.05 -7.00 2.89
C GLU A 756 0.23 -7.48 2.19
N GLU A 757 0.37 -7.24 0.89
CA GLU A 757 1.63 -7.50 0.18
C GLU A 757 2.74 -6.58 0.69
N GLU A 758 2.43 -5.28 0.78
CA GLU A 758 3.29 -4.29 1.42
C GLU A 758 2.78 -3.98 2.82
N CYS A 759 3.59 -4.23 3.84
CA CYS A 759 3.20 -4.04 5.24
C CYS A 759 2.87 -2.56 5.54
N ALA A 760 1.59 -2.22 5.48
CA ALA A 760 1.04 -0.87 5.64
C ALA A 760 0.24 -0.70 6.94
N GLY A 761 -0.29 -1.80 7.51
CA GLY A 761 -1.16 -1.81 8.68
C GLY A 761 -2.57 -1.28 8.39
N LEU A 762 -3.04 -1.40 7.15
CA LEU A 762 -4.38 -1.00 6.72
C LEU A 762 -5.46 -2.00 7.13
N LEU A 763 -5.19 -3.29 7.21
CA LEU A 763 -6.19 -4.29 7.65
C LEU A 763 -6.76 -3.96 9.03
N GLU A 764 -5.92 -3.44 9.94
CA GLU A 764 -6.31 -2.99 11.27
C GLU A 764 -6.82 -1.53 11.31
N LYS A 765 -6.43 -0.68 10.34
CA LYS A 765 -6.68 0.77 10.37
C LYS A 765 -7.86 1.23 9.51
N LEU A 766 -8.22 0.48 8.46
CA LEU A 766 -9.35 0.83 7.61
C LEU A 766 -10.66 0.76 8.39
N ALA A 767 -11.47 1.81 8.27
CA ALA A 767 -12.82 1.84 8.79
C ALA A 767 -13.74 1.02 7.88
N TRP A 768 -13.73 -0.30 8.06
CA TRP A 768 -14.47 -1.26 7.25
C TRP A 768 -15.98 -0.97 7.20
N GLU A 769 -16.56 -0.44 8.29
CA GLU A 769 -17.96 -0.01 8.36
C GLU A 769 -18.25 1.18 7.45
N ARG A 770 -17.32 2.13 7.37
CA ARG A 770 -17.44 3.28 6.46
C ARG A 770 -17.29 2.84 5.01
N ILE A 771 -16.31 1.97 4.73
CA ILE A 771 -16.12 1.36 3.41
C ILE A 771 -17.39 0.62 2.97
N TYR A 772 -18.03 -0.12 3.87
CA TYR A 772 -19.29 -0.81 3.60
C TYR A 772 -20.40 0.16 3.15
N GLN A 773 -20.53 1.31 3.80
CA GLN A 773 -21.52 2.34 3.45
C GLN A 773 -21.20 3.04 2.12
N GLU A 774 -19.94 3.44 1.91
CA GLU A 774 -19.54 4.15 0.69
C GLU A 774 -19.61 3.27 -0.56
N LEU A 775 -19.40 1.95 -0.40
CA LEU A 775 -19.53 0.97 -1.48
C LEU A 775 -20.96 0.93 -2.06
N GLU A 776 -21.99 1.27 -1.26
CA GLU A 776 -23.38 1.32 -1.73
C GLU A 776 -23.58 2.41 -2.80
N ALA A 777 -23.05 3.61 -2.56
CA ALA A 777 -23.16 4.75 -3.47
C ALA A 777 -22.18 4.71 -4.64
N TYR A 778 -21.18 3.82 -4.60
CA TYR A 778 -20.13 3.73 -5.60
C TYR A 778 -20.64 3.27 -6.98
N THR A 779 -20.18 3.96 -8.03
CA THR A 779 -20.40 3.55 -9.43
C THR A 779 -19.03 3.34 -10.08
N PRO A 780 -18.73 2.11 -10.58
CA PRO A 780 -17.45 1.83 -11.21
C PRO A 780 -17.20 2.66 -12.46
N SER A 781 -15.95 3.11 -12.67
CA SER A 781 -15.55 3.82 -13.89
C SER A 781 -15.48 2.90 -15.11
N GLU A 782 -15.27 3.45 -16.31
CA GLU A 782 -15.03 2.63 -17.52
C GLU A 782 -13.70 1.85 -17.47
N VAL A 783 -12.79 2.20 -16.57
CA VAL A 783 -11.52 1.49 -16.37
C VAL A 783 -11.69 0.31 -15.40
N ALA A 784 -12.78 0.28 -14.62
CA ALA A 784 -13.00 -0.70 -13.56
C ALA A 784 -13.00 -2.15 -14.05
N GLU A 785 -13.52 -2.43 -15.24
CA GLU A 785 -13.49 -3.77 -15.84
C GLU A 785 -12.06 -4.24 -16.14
N VAL A 786 -11.23 -3.36 -16.67
CA VAL A 786 -9.82 -3.65 -16.96
C VAL A 786 -9.03 -3.82 -15.64
N LEU A 787 -9.36 -3.03 -14.61
CA LEU A 787 -8.80 -3.20 -13.26
C LEU A 787 -9.23 -4.53 -12.65
N LEU A 788 -10.49 -4.94 -12.81
CA LEU A 788 -10.98 -6.23 -12.32
C LEU A 788 -10.24 -7.39 -13.00
N LEU A 789 -10.14 -7.36 -14.32
CA LEU A 789 -9.40 -8.36 -15.11
C LEU A 789 -7.93 -8.45 -14.69
N THR A 790 -7.31 -7.32 -14.38
CA THR A 790 -5.90 -7.24 -13.98
C THR A 790 -5.70 -7.70 -12.55
N ARG A 791 -6.68 -7.44 -11.68
CA ARG A 791 -6.63 -7.88 -10.29
C ARG A 791 -6.80 -9.37 -10.16
N ASP A 792 -7.82 -9.92 -10.83
CA ASP A 792 -8.18 -11.34 -10.71
C ASP A 792 -9.01 -11.77 -11.93
N GLU A 793 -8.37 -12.53 -12.81
CA GLU A 793 -8.99 -13.02 -14.04
C GLU A 793 -10.13 -14.01 -13.77
N GLU A 794 -10.02 -14.86 -12.76
CA GLU A 794 -11.11 -15.79 -12.42
C GLU A 794 -12.34 -15.03 -11.92
N ALA A 795 -12.14 -13.96 -11.15
CA ALA A 795 -13.22 -13.06 -10.76
C ALA A 795 -13.85 -12.37 -11.96
N HIS A 796 -13.06 -11.92 -12.94
CA HIS A 796 -13.56 -11.30 -14.17
C HIS A 796 -14.41 -12.27 -15.01
N ILE A 797 -13.97 -13.52 -15.14
CA ILE A 797 -14.74 -14.59 -15.82
C ILE A 797 -16.07 -14.85 -15.09
N GLU A 798 -16.05 -14.93 -13.76
CA GLU A 798 -17.28 -15.11 -12.96
C GLU A 798 -18.20 -13.90 -13.09
N TRP A 799 -17.66 -12.68 -13.11
CA TRP A 799 -18.45 -11.47 -13.34
C TRP A 799 -19.16 -11.50 -14.69
N ILE A 800 -18.46 -11.89 -15.76
CA ILE A 800 -19.06 -12.09 -17.09
C ILE A 800 -20.13 -13.18 -17.06
N SER A 801 -19.88 -14.30 -16.37
CA SER A 801 -20.83 -15.42 -16.28
C SER A 801 -22.15 -15.00 -15.62
N LEU A 802 -22.11 -14.00 -14.74
CA LEU A 802 -23.26 -13.41 -14.05
C LEU A 802 -23.95 -12.27 -14.84
N GLY A 803 -23.57 -12.07 -16.11
CA GLY A 803 -24.09 -11.03 -17.00
C GLY A 803 -23.37 -9.69 -16.86
N ALA A 804 -22.18 -9.66 -16.23
CA ALA A 804 -21.36 -8.47 -16.03
C ALA A 804 -22.09 -7.34 -15.30
N ARG A 805 -22.82 -7.73 -14.24
CA ARG A 805 -23.60 -6.84 -13.37
C ARG A 805 -22.76 -6.31 -12.22
N TRP A 806 -22.47 -5.02 -12.21
CA TRP A 806 -21.74 -4.37 -11.11
C TRP A 806 -22.51 -4.38 -9.78
N SER A 807 -23.84 -4.38 -9.82
CA SER A 807 -24.69 -4.48 -8.63
C SER A 807 -24.41 -5.78 -7.85
N LEU A 808 -24.29 -6.91 -8.54
CA LEU A 808 -23.96 -8.19 -7.91
C LEU A 808 -22.53 -8.21 -7.34
N ALA A 809 -21.54 -7.68 -8.07
CA ALA A 809 -20.18 -7.60 -7.58
C ALA A 809 -20.10 -6.74 -6.30
N LYS A 810 -20.88 -5.64 -6.25
CA LYS A 810 -21.03 -4.78 -5.08
C LYS A 810 -21.64 -5.51 -3.87
N ASP A 811 -22.72 -6.24 -4.07
CA ASP A 811 -23.35 -7.02 -2.99
C ASP A 811 -22.41 -8.08 -2.43
N LEU A 812 -21.64 -8.74 -3.31
CA LEU A 812 -20.63 -9.73 -2.92
C LEU A 812 -19.45 -9.08 -2.16
N ALA A 813 -19.01 -7.89 -2.56
CA ALA A 813 -17.99 -7.14 -1.84
C ALA A 813 -18.47 -6.70 -0.44
N ARG A 814 -19.74 -6.28 -0.30
CA ARG A 814 -20.37 -6.02 1.00
C ARG A 814 -20.39 -7.26 1.88
N ARG A 815 -20.76 -8.40 1.31
CA ARG A 815 -20.76 -9.70 2.01
C ARG A 815 -19.37 -10.07 2.52
N VAL A 816 -18.32 -9.81 1.75
CA VAL A 816 -16.92 -10.00 2.18
C VAL A 816 -16.58 -9.09 3.36
N ILE A 817 -16.97 -7.82 3.33
CA ILE A 817 -16.74 -6.88 4.44
C ILE A 817 -17.49 -7.34 5.71
N GLU A 818 -18.71 -7.86 5.58
CA GLU A 818 -19.46 -8.44 6.71
C GLU A 818 -18.68 -9.58 7.37
N TYR A 819 -18.06 -10.47 6.58
CA TYR A 819 -17.18 -11.52 7.10
C TYR A 819 -15.95 -10.94 7.83
N ILE A 820 -15.32 -9.92 7.24
CA ILE A 820 -14.18 -9.22 7.86
C ILE A 820 -14.60 -8.65 9.22
N LEU A 821 -15.74 -7.96 9.32
CA LEU A 821 -16.27 -7.40 10.57
C LEU A 821 -16.67 -8.49 11.57
N THR A 822 -17.29 -9.57 11.09
CA THR A 822 -17.83 -10.65 11.93
C THR A 822 -16.73 -11.53 12.54
N SER A 823 -15.60 -11.70 11.85
CA SER A 823 -14.46 -12.48 12.35
C SER A 823 -13.79 -11.90 13.60
N ASP A 824 -14.15 -10.67 14.00
CA ASP A 824 -13.71 -10.07 15.27
C ASP A 824 -14.53 -10.57 16.49
N LYS A 825 -15.35 -11.62 16.33
CA LYS A 825 -16.12 -12.31 17.37
C LYS A 825 -15.25 -12.88 18.51
N LEU A 826 -15.81 -12.82 19.71
CA LEU A 826 -15.22 -13.22 20.99
C LEU A 826 -15.63 -14.63 21.38
N VAL A 827 -14.69 -15.40 21.94
CA VAL A 827 -14.92 -16.75 22.48
C VAL A 827 -15.02 -16.67 23.99
N LEU A 828 -16.22 -16.89 24.55
CA LEU A 828 -16.44 -17.05 25.98
C LEU A 828 -16.40 -18.54 26.33
N THR A 829 -15.67 -18.92 27.37
CA THR A 829 -15.64 -20.31 27.84
C THR A 829 -16.32 -20.42 29.19
N PHE A 830 -17.47 -21.10 29.24
CA PHE A 830 -18.22 -21.31 30.46
C PHE A 830 -18.47 -22.80 30.69
N LYS A 831 -18.05 -23.35 31.84
CA LYS A 831 -18.16 -24.79 32.19
C LYS A 831 -17.77 -25.73 31.02
N ASN A 832 -16.65 -25.44 30.35
CA ASN A 832 -16.14 -26.17 29.17
C ASN A 832 -17.00 -26.09 27.88
N ARG A 833 -18.02 -25.23 27.82
CA ARG A 833 -18.74 -24.86 26.59
C ARG A 833 -18.21 -23.53 26.06
N LYS A 834 -18.02 -23.44 24.74
CA LYS A 834 -17.56 -22.22 24.07
C LYS A 834 -18.73 -21.52 23.42
N PHE A 835 -18.89 -20.23 23.70
CA PHE A 835 -19.88 -19.37 23.09
C PHE A 835 -19.18 -18.32 22.23
N TYR A 836 -19.63 -18.15 20.99
CA TYR A 836 -19.08 -17.17 20.06
C TYR A 836 -20.00 -15.96 20.01
N VAL A 837 -19.61 -14.89 20.69
CA VAL A 837 -20.40 -13.65 20.78
C VAL A 837 -19.67 -12.50 20.07
N PRO A 838 -20.36 -11.58 19.40
CA PRO A 838 -19.70 -10.38 18.87
C PRO A 838 -19.06 -9.57 20.01
N LYS A 839 -18.01 -8.78 19.73
CA LYS A 839 -17.48 -7.84 20.73
C LYS A 839 -18.56 -6.81 21.09
N PRO A 840 -18.70 -6.45 22.39
CA PRO A 840 -19.58 -5.35 22.79
C PRO A 840 -19.27 -4.07 22.01
N GLY A 841 -20.31 -3.36 21.60
CA GLY A 841 -20.18 -2.11 20.84
C GLY A 841 -21.53 -1.53 20.48
N ARG A 842 -21.60 -0.21 20.32
CA ARG A 842 -22.84 0.54 20.09
C ARG A 842 -23.57 0.15 18.80
N HIS A 843 -22.85 -0.42 17.83
CA HIS A 843 -23.38 -0.92 16.55
C HIS A 843 -24.40 -2.05 16.73
N LEU A 844 -24.33 -2.80 17.83
CA LEU A 844 -25.27 -3.89 18.13
C LEU A 844 -26.65 -3.38 18.55
N LYS A 845 -26.80 -2.07 18.83
CA LYS A 845 -28.06 -1.45 19.30
C LYS A 845 -28.61 -2.14 20.56
N LEU A 846 -27.72 -2.55 21.44
CA LEU A 846 -28.03 -3.11 22.75
C LEU A 846 -27.46 -2.20 23.84
N ALA A 847 -28.13 -2.13 24.97
CA ALA A 847 -27.64 -1.55 26.20
C ALA A 847 -28.05 -2.47 27.35
N SER A 848 -27.37 -2.44 28.48
CA SER A 848 -27.78 -3.17 29.69
C SER A 848 -27.95 -2.23 30.86
N LEU A 849 -28.93 -2.53 31.71
CA LEU A 849 -29.30 -1.75 32.88
C LEU A 849 -29.26 -2.66 34.12
N ASP A 850 -28.60 -2.19 35.18
CA ASP A 850 -28.63 -2.83 36.49
C ASP A 850 -28.85 -1.83 37.62
N VAL A 851 -29.42 -2.31 38.72
CA VAL A 851 -29.69 -1.55 39.93
C VAL A 851 -29.19 -2.33 41.14
N LEU A 852 -28.63 -1.60 42.11
CA LEU A 852 -28.21 -2.12 43.41
C LEU A 852 -28.74 -1.21 44.52
N LEU A 853 -29.41 -1.81 45.51
CA LEU A 853 -29.80 -1.12 46.73
C LEU A 853 -28.90 -1.46 47.91
N VAL A 854 -28.55 -0.43 48.67
CA VAL A 854 -27.78 -0.54 49.90
C VAL A 854 -28.51 0.25 50.99
N PRO A 855 -29.39 -0.40 51.78
CA PRO A 855 -30.01 0.23 52.94
C PRO A 855 -28.96 0.44 54.03
N LEU A 856 -28.79 1.68 54.49
CA LEU A 856 -27.80 2.00 55.53
C LEU A 856 -28.27 1.63 56.93
N ASP A 857 -29.58 1.44 57.13
CA ASP A 857 -30.21 1.12 58.40
C ASP A 857 -31.29 0.04 58.22
N ASP A 858 -31.59 -0.69 59.31
CA ASP A 858 -32.55 -1.80 59.28
C ASP A 858 -34.00 -1.36 58.99
N LYS A 859 -34.32 -0.07 59.22
CA LYS A 859 -35.65 0.50 58.92
C LYS A 859 -35.75 0.99 57.47
N GLY A 860 -34.62 1.09 56.76
CA GLY A 860 -34.54 1.63 55.41
C GLY A 860 -34.84 3.14 55.35
N ASP A 861 -34.66 3.87 56.45
CA ASP A 861 -34.83 5.31 56.49
C ASP A 861 -33.80 6.01 55.58
N ILE A 862 -32.62 5.41 55.37
CA ILE A 862 -31.61 5.87 54.42
C ILE A 862 -31.22 4.73 53.47
N ILE A 863 -31.45 4.91 52.16
CA ILE A 863 -31.09 3.93 51.13
C ILE A 863 -30.21 4.59 50.08
N TYR A 864 -29.08 3.96 49.78
CA TYR A 864 -28.29 4.28 48.60
C TYR A 864 -28.66 3.33 47.46
N GLY A 865 -29.13 3.89 46.35
CA GLY A 865 -29.34 3.20 45.09
C GLY A 865 -28.21 3.50 44.12
N TYR A 866 -27.72 2.49 43.41
CA TYR A 866 -26.76 2.66 42.32
C TYR A 866 -27.38 2.12 41.04
N ILE A 867 -27.51 2.96 40.02
CA ILE A 867 -28.11 2.60 38.74
C ILE A 867 -27.00 2.69 37.68
N ALA A 868 -26.71 1.57 37.01
CA ALA A 868 -25.71 1.51 35.94
C ALA A 868 -26.35 1.22 34.59
N LEU A 869 -25.92 1.95 33.57
CA LEU A 869 -26.31 1.77 32.18
C LEU A 869 -25.06 1.61 31.33
N PHE A 870 -24.94 0.47 30.65
CA PHE A 870 -23.84 0.17 29.74
C PHE A 870 -24.33 0.10 28.29
N ASP A 871 -23.71 0.82 27.36
CA ASP A 871 -24.17 0.92 25.97
C ASP A 871 -23.33 0.09 24.97
N GLY A 872 -22.50 -0.82 25.48
CA GLY A 872 -21.56 -1.62 24.70
C GLY A 872 -20.14 -1.06 24.68
N GLU A 873 -19.94 0.22 25.03
CA GLU A 873 -18.61 0.87 25.11
C GLU A 873 -18.39 1.55 26.46
N GLU A 874 -19.36 2.36 26.91
CA GLU A 874 -19.25 3.19 28.11
C GLU A 874 -20.31 2.80 29.14
N VAL A 875 -19.94 2.87 30.42
CA VAL A 875 -20.84 2.68 31.56
C VAL A 875 -21.09 4.03 32.22
N VAL A 876 -22.36 4.36 32.41
CA VAL A 876 -22.80 5.53 33.20
C VAL A 876 -23.41 5.02 34.49
N ILE A 877 -22.94 5.51 35.64
CA ILE A 877 -23.41 5.08 36.97
C ILE A 877 -23.89 6.26 37.79
N GLU A 878 -25.14 6.22 38.19
CA GLU A 878 -25.80 7.24 38.99
C GLU A 878 -26.08 6.73 40.40
N LYS A 879 -25.67 7.50 41.42
CA LYS A 879 -26.02 7.23 42.82
C LYS A 879 -27.27 8.04 43.17
N VAL A 880 -28.27 7.36 43.72
CA VAL A 880 -29.53 7.92 44.21
C VAL A 880 -29.57 7.74 45.71
N VAL A 881 -29.81 8.82 46.45
CA VAL A 881 -29.96 8.75 47.92
C VAL A 881 -31.42 8.99 48.26
N ARG A 882 -32.01 8.06 49.02
CA ARG A 882 -33.33 8.21 49.62
C ARG A 882 -33.17 8.37 51.12
N GLU A 883 -33.56 9.53 51.65
CA GLU A 883 -33.57 9.84 53.09
C GLU A 883 -34.99 10.20 53.51
N PHE A 884 -35.55 9.50 54.49
CA PHE A 884 -36.88 9.81 55.07
C PHE A 884 -37.93 10.09 53.98
N TYR A 885 -38.01 9.19 52.99
CA TYR A 885 -38.91 9.26 51.82
C TYR A 885 -38.63 10.38 50.80
N ARG A 886 -37.61 11.23 50.99
CA ARG A 886 -37.16 12.22 50.01
C ARG A 886 -36.06 11.63 49.13
N VAL A 887 -36.17 11.83 47.83
CA VAL A 887 -35.18 11.38 46.84
C VAL A 887 -34.32 12.58 46.42
N GLY A 888 -33.00 12.40 46.37
CA GLY A 888 -32.09 13.38 45.78
C GLY A 888 -32.34 13.61 44.28
N SER A 889 -31.71 14.62 43.68
CA SER A 889 -31.86 14.90 42.25
C SER A 889 -31.29 13.76 41.40
N THR A 890 -32.07 13.26 40.44
CA THR A 890 -31.66 12.23 39.49
C THR A 890 -31.90 12.65 38.04
N GLY A 891 -31.11 12.18 37.08
CA GLY A 891 -31.38 12.42 35.67
C GLY A 891 -30.29 12.12 34.64
N GLU A 892 -29.12 11.60 34.99
CA GLU A 892 -28.08 11.32 33.98
C GLU A 892 -28.35 10.01 33.25
N VAL A 893 -28.56 8.92 33.99
CA VAL A 893 -28.89 7.61 33.41
C VAL A 893 -30.22 7.68 32.67
N HIS A 894 -31.21 8.41 33.20
CA HIS A 894 -32.50 8.59 32.53
C HIS A 894 -32.36 9.30 31.17
N ARG A 895 -31.63 10.43 31.10
CA ARG A 895 -31.36 11.14 29.83
C ARG A 895 -30.58 10.28 28.84
N ARG A 896 -29.63 9.47 29.34
CA ARG A 896 -28.86 8.56 28.48
C ARG A 896 -29.74 7.44 27.93
N LEU A 897 -30.57 6.84 28.77
CA LEU A 897 -31.53 5.81 28.38
C LEU A 897 -32.50 6.32 27.29
N GLU A 898 -33.07 7.51 27.48
CA GLU A 898 -33.95 8.14 26.49
C GLU A 898 -33.24 8.34 25.13
N LYS A 899 -32.00 8.84 25.14
CA LYS A 899 -31.20 8.99 23.92
C LYS A 899 -30.94 7.66 23.20
N LEU A 900 -30.64 6.60 23.96
CA LEU A 900 -30.39 5.28 23.39
C LEU A 900 -31.67 4.69 22.77
N LEU A 901 -32.80 4.79 23.47
CA LEU A 901 -34.10 4.31 22.96
C LEU A 901 -34.50 5.05 21.67
N ASN A 902 -34.33 6.37 21.62
CA ASN A 902 -34.57 7.17 20.41
C ASN A 902 -33.60 6.81 19.26
N ALA A 903 -32.40 6.31 19.58
CA ALA A 903 -31.43 5.81 18.60
C ALA A 903 -31.66 4.33 18.21
N GLY A 904 -32.78 3.73 18.65
CA GLY A 904 -33.19 2.37 18.29
C GLY A 904 -32.54 1.25 19.13
N PHE A 905 -32.02 1.55 20.32
CA PHE A 905 -31.44 0.54 21.19
C PHE A 905 -32.51 -0.28 21.91
N LYS A 906 -32.20 -1.57 22.15
CA LYS A 906 -32.90 -2.40 23.13
C LYS A 906 -32.13 -2.45 24.45
N VAL A 907 -32.84 -2.54 25.55
CA VAL A 907 -32.29 -2.51 26.91
C VAL A 907 -32.41 -3.90 27.55
N LEU A 908 -31.29 -4.44 28.00
CA LEU A 908 -31.17 -5.75 28.62
C LEU A 908 -31.16 -5.61 30.13
N VAL A 909 -31.94 -6.43 30.82
CA VAL A 909 -32.00 -6.48 32.28
C VAL A 909 -31.89 -7.93 32.77
N PHE A 910 -31.46 -8.13 34.02
CA PHE A 910 -31.40 -9.47 34.62
C PHE A 910 -32.26 -9.53 35.88
N GLY A 911 -33.42 -10.19 35.75
CA GLY A 911 -34.42 -10.23 36.80
C GLY A 911 -35.19 -8.92 36.88
N LEU A 912 -36.11 -8.73 35.94
CA LEU A 912 -36.86 -7.49 35.79
C LEU A 912 -37.65 -7.10 37.05
N GLU A 913 -38.35 -8.04 37.69
CA GLU A 913 -39.15 -7.76 38.90
C GLU A 913 -38.27 -7.23 40.04
N ARG A 914 -37.04 -7.73 40.17
CA ARG A 914 -36.06 -7.19 41.13
C ARG A 914 -35.78 -5.72 40.85
N ILE A 915 -35.43 -5.37 39.61
CA ILE A 915 -35.13 -3.97 39.24
C ILE A 915 -36.35 -3.07 39.50
N ARG A 916 -37.56 -3.56 39.25
CA ARG A 916 -38.80 -2.81 39.52
C ARG A 916 -38.98 -2.55 41.01
N GLU A 917 -38.88 -3.59 41.84
CA GLU A 917 -38.99 -3.49 43.30
C GLU A 917 -37.91 -2.57 43.87
N GLU A 918 -36.68 -2.66 43.35
CA GLU A 918 -35.57 -1.83 43.76
C GLU A 918 -35.80 -0.35 43.41
N MET A 919 -36.27 -0.05 42.18
CA MET A 919 -36.63 1.31 41.78
C MET A 919 -37.82 1.87 42.57
N HIS A 920 -38.83 1.04 42.86
CA HIS A 920 -39.95 1.44 43.72
C HIS A 920 -39.47 1.77 45.14
N SER A 921 -38.55 0.97 45.68
CA SER A 921 -37.93 1.22 46.98
C SER A 921 -37.08 2.49 47.01
N LEU A 922 -36.61 2.99 45.86
CA LEU A 922 -35.96 4.31 45.77
C LEU A 922 -36.94 5.48 45.59
N ASN A 923 -38.26 5.25 45.64
CA ASN A 923 -39.28 6.24 45.26
C ASN A 923 -39.15 6.73 43.79
N LEU A 924 -38.55 5.92 42.91
CA LEU A 924 -38.43 6.20 41.47
C LEU A 924 -39.63 5.61 40.69
N THR A 925 -40.84 5.91 41.15
CA THR A 925 -42.08 5.32 40.63
C THR A 925 -42.31 5.61 39.13
N TYR A 926 -41.92 6.80 38.67
CA TYR A 926 -42.00 7.19 37.25
C TYR A 926 -41.10 6.33 36.36
N GLN A 927 -39.84 6.12 36.78
CA GLN A 927 -38.86 5.33 36.05
C GLN A 927 -39.25 3.84 36.02
N ALA A 928 -39.78 3.31 37.12
CA ALA A 928 -40.33 1.95 37.17
C ALA A 928 -41.54 1.77 36.23
N ALA A 929 -42.42 2.77 36.14
CA ALA A 929 -43.54 2.77 35.20
C ALA A 929 -43.09 2.88 33.73
N LEU A 930 -42.06 3.70 33.45
CA LEU A 930 -41.46 3.82 32.12
C LEU A 930 -40.88 2.49 31.64
N LEU A 931 -40.08 1.80 32.47
CA LEU A 931 -39.57 0.47 32.14
C LEU A 931 -40.71 -0.52 31.84
N SER A 932 -41.81 -0.45 32.61
CA SER A 932 -43.01 -1.27 32.39
C SER A 932 -43.65 -1.00 31.02
N GLY A 933 -43.74 0.27 30.60
CA GLY A 933 -44.22 0.65 29.27
C GLY A 933 -43.32 0.18 28.13
N LEU A 934 -42.00 0.30 28.31
CA LEU A 934 -41.00 -0.12 27.30
C LEU A 934 -41.00 -1.62 27.04
N ILE A 935 -41.41 -2.44 28.01
CA ILE A 935 -41.58 -3.89 27.84
C ILE A 935 -42.75 -4.20 26.89
N HIS A 936 -43.87 -3.50 27.04
CA HIS A 936 -45.01 -3.68 26.15
C HIS A 936 -44.65 -3.33 24.69
N MET A 937 -43.71 -2.39 24.53
CA MET A 937 -43.10 -2.01 23.24
C MET A 937 -41.97 -2.95 22.77
N ARG A 938 -41.64 -4.00 23.53
CA ARG A 938 -40.53 -4.93 23.26
C ARG A 938 -39.14 -4.25 23.15
N LEU A 939 -38.96 -3.14 23.85
CA LEU A 939 -37.70 -2.38 23.91
C LEU A 939 -36.83 -2.76 25.12
N VAL A 940 -37.40 -3.45 26.10
CA VAL A 940 -36.67 -4.03 27.25
C VAL A 940 -36.79 -5.55 27.20
N GLU A 941 -35.69 -6.24 27.44
CA GLU A 941 -35.60 -7.71 27.43
C GLU A 941 -34.96 -8.23 28.73
N ASP A 942 -35.65 -9.12 29.44
CA ASP A 942 -35.09 -9.84 30.58
C ASP A 942 -34.30 -11.06 30.09
N VAL A 943 -32.99 -11.04 30.30
CA VAL A 943 -32.08 -12.07 29.82
C VAL A 943 -31.95 -13.23 30.81
N LYS A 944 -32.57 -13.17 31.99
CA LYS A 944 -32.39 -14.17 33.06
C LYS A 944 -32.78 -15.58 32.61
N SER A 945 -33.99 -15.77 32.06
CA SER A 945 -34.49 -17.10 31.65
C SER A 945 -33.67 -17.69 30.49
N LYS A 946 -33.37 -16.86 29.47
CA LYS A 946 -32.57 -17.28 28.31
C LYS A 946 -31.13 -17.59 28.67
N ALA A 947 -30.52 -16.82 29.56
CA ALA A 947 -29.18 -17.10 30.08
C ALA A 947 -29.16 -18.39 30.89
N THR A 948 -30.19 -18.65 31.72
CA THR A 948 -30.35 -19.91 32.45
C THR A 948 -30.45 -21.11 31.51
N GLU A 949 -31.22 -20.99 30.43
CA GLU A 949 -31.35 -22.03 29.39
C GLU A 949 -30.03 -22.25 28.63
N ALA A 950 -29.41 -21.17 28.14
CA ALA A 950 -28.17 -21.24 27.35
C ALA A 950 -26.97 -21.75 28.16
N LEU A 951 -26.87 -21.38 29.44
CA LEU A 951 -25.74 -21.73 30.31
C LEU A 951 -25.99 -22.96 31.20
N GLY A 952 -27.21 -23.50 31.23
CA GLY A 952 -27.58 -24.66 32.07
C GLY A 952 -27.47 -24.35 33.57
N LEU A 953 -27.99 -23.20 33.99
CA LEU A 953 -27.85 -22.66 35.34
C LEU A 953 -29.22 -22.48 36.00
N GLU A 954 -29.76 -23.51 36.64
CA GLU A 954 -31.06 -23.39 37.32
C GLU A 954 -31.05 -22.39 38.50
N VAL A 955 -29.89 -22.06 39.10
CA VAL A 955 -29.82 -21.11 40.25
C VAL A 955 -28.47 -20.36 40.33
N ALA A 956 -28.08 -19.58 39.32
CA ALA A 956 -26.88 -18.73 39.43
C ALA A 956 -27.24 -17.24 39.50
N GLY A 957 -26.86 -16.58 40.60
CA GLY A 957 -26.77 -15.11 40.62
C GLY A 957 -25.66 -14.63 39.67
N LEU A 958 -25.74 -13.37 39.22
CA LEU A 958 -24.75 -12.76 38.32
C LEU A 958 -23.31 -12.92 38.82
N GLU A 959 -23.11 -12.91 40.13
CA GLU A 959 -21.82 -13.10 40.78
C GLU A 959 -21.20 -14.49 40.54
N ASN A 960 -22.02 -15.55 40.54
CA ASN A 960 -21.55 -16.91 40.26
C ASN A 960 -21.09 -17.07 38.81
N VAL A 961 -21.74 -16.35 37.89
CA VAL A 961 -21.35 -16.32 36.48
C VAL A 961 -20.06 -15.52 36.33
N LEU A 962 -19.97 -14.33 36.94
CA LEU A 962 -18.78 -13.48 36.86
C LEU A 962 -17.54 -14.18 37.44
N SER A 963 -17.67 -14.85 38.59
CA SER A 963 -16.58 -15.55 39.28
C SER A 963 -16.08 -16.81 38.55
N SER A 964 -16.92 -17.44 37.74
CA SER A 964 -16.55 -18.62 36.95
C SER A 964 -15.90 -18.29 35.61
N LEU A 965 -15.88 -17.01 35.20
CA LEU A 965 -15.15 -16.56 34.02
C LEU A 965 -13.64 -16.50 34.30
N PRO A 966 -12.79 -17.01 33.37
CA PRO A 966 -11.35 -16.81 33.42
C PRO A 966 -10.97 -15.34 33.59
N GLU A 967 -9.84 -15.06 34.26
CA GLU A 967 -9.35 -13.69 34.47
C GLU A 967 -9.17 -12.92 33.16
N SER A 968 -8.68 -13.57 32.10
CA SER A 968 -8.56 -12.98 30.78
C SER A 968 -9.90 -12.56 30.17
N GLU A 969 -10.97 -13.30 30.43
CA GLU A 969 -12.31 -12.99 29.94
C GLU A 969 -12.94 -11.85 30.76
N ARG A 970 -12.69 -11.79 32.08
CA ARG A 970 -13.09 -10.68 32.96
C ARG A 970 -12.40 -9.36 32.59
N GLN A 971 -11.08 -9.38 32.41
CA GLN A 971 -10.33 -8.20 31.97
C GLN A 971 -10.81 -7.68 30.62
N PHE A 972 -11.14 -8.58 29.70
CA PHE A 972 -11.59 -8.22 28.35
C PHE A 972 -12.94 -7.50 28.35
N ILE A 973 -13.84 -7.84 29.27
CA ILE A 973 -15.16 -7.20 29.36
C ILE A 973 -15.13 -5.89 30.17
N GLY A 974 -13.93 -5.45 30.58
CA GLY A 974 -13.71 -4.24 31.36
C GLY A 974 -13.84 -4.43 32.86
N VAL A 975 -13.85 -5.68 33.35
CA VAL A 975 -13.90 -6.00 34.78
C VAL A 975 -12.48 -6.33 35.27
N THR A 976 -11.77 -5.31 35.76
CA THR A 976 -10.37 -5.42 36.20
C THR A 976 -10.22 -5.93 37.63
N GLU A 977 -11.25 -5.75 38.48
CA GLU A 977 -11.31 -6.22 39.86
C GLU A 977 -12.67 -6.88 40.10
N ALA A 978 -12.69 -8.14 40.54
CA ALA A 978 -13.92 -8.83 40.88
C ALA A 978 -14.37 -8.43 42.27
N VAL A 979 -15.29 -7.46 42.36
CA VAL A 979 -15.95 -7.06 43.60
C VAL A 979 -17.20 -7.93 43.78
N SER A 980 -17.34 -8.54 44.95
CA SER A 980 -18.51 -9.36 45.31
C SER A 980 -19.60 -8.54 46.02
N LEU A 981 -20.83 -9.07 46.07
CA LEU A 981 -21.87 -8.45 46.90
C LEU A 981 -21.47 -8.47 48.39
N SER A 982 -20.74 -9.51 48.80
CA SER A 982 -20.23 -9.65 50.17
C SER A 982 -19.22 -8.55 50.55
N ASP A 983 -18.50 -7.97 49.58
CA ASP A 983 -17.60 -6.84 49.82
C ASP A 983 -18.41 -5.56 50.05
N VAL A 984 -19.51 -5.36 49.32
CA VAL A 984 -20.45 -4.26 49.54
C VAL A 984 -21.09 -4.38 50.93
N GLU A 985 -21.56 -5.56 51.32
CA GLU A 985 -22.13 -5.83 52.65
C GLU A 985 -21.11 -5.58 53.78
N ARG A 986 -19.85 -5.96 53.58
CA ARG A 986 -18.79 -5.73 54.56
C ARG A 986 -18.58 -4.24 54.81
N GLU A 987 -18.51 -3.45 53.74
CA GLU A 987 -18.37 -2.00 53.86
C GLU A 987 -19.61 -1.33 54.45
N LEU A 988 -20.81 -1.85 54.15
CA LEU A 988 -22.04 -1.42 54.81
C LEU A 988 -21.97 -1.64 56.32
N ILE A 989 -21.61 -2.85 56.77
CA ILE A 989 -21.47 -3.18 58.20
C ILE A 989 -20.40 -2.31 58.86
N ASN A 990 -19.29 -2.03 58.16
CA ASN A 990 -18.23 -1.14 58.65
C ASN A 990 -18.77 0.27 58.89
N ILE A 991 -19.57 0.81 57.98
CA ILE A 991 -20.19 2.13 58.11
C ILE A 991 -21.20 2.15 59.26
N GLN A 992 -22.07 1.13 59.34
CA GLN A 992 -23.06 1.00 60.41
C GLN A 992 -22.39 0.96 61.80
N LYS A 993 -21.32 0.18 61.95
CA LYS A 993 -20.53 0.11 63.19
C LYS A 993 -19.81 1.40 63.52
N LYS A 994 -19.26 2.08 62.51
CA LYS A 994 -18.46 3.31 62.69
C LYS A 994 -19.32 4.51 63.07
N LEU A 995 -20.53 4.58 62.55
CA LEU A 995 -21.40 5.74 62.74
C LEU A 995 -22.42 5.55 63.88
N GLY A 996 -22.94 4.34 64.10
CA GLY A 996 -23.95 4.09 65.14
C GLY A 996 -25.11 5.09 65.06
N GLU A 997 -25.41 5.79 66.15
CA GLU A 997 -26.45 6.83 66.20
C GLU A 997 -26.17 8.06 65.32
N ARG A 998 -24.91 8.29 64.90
CA ARG A 998 -24.52 9.40 64.01
C ARG A 998 -24.81 9.12 62.53
N LEU A 999 -25.33 7.93 62.21
CA LEU A 999 -25.62 7.52 60.83
C LEU A 999 -26.47 8.58 60.12
N TYR A 1000 -27.54 9.07 60.75
CA TYR A 1000 -28.48 10.06 60.19
C TYR A 1000 -27.89 11.47 59.98
N ARG A 1001 -26.67 11.75 60.45
CA ARG A 1001 -26.04 13.07 60.33
C ARG A 1001 -24.80 13.05 59.44
N ASP A 1002 -24.04 11.97 59.48
CA ASP A 1002 -22.68 11.91 58.93
C ASP A 1002 -22.49 10.83 57.83
N HIS A 1003 -23.56 10.13 57.41
CA HIS A 1003 -23.46 9.03 56.42
C HIS A 1003 -22.79 9.44 55.10
N ASP A 1004 -23.10 10.62 54.57
CA ASP A 1004 -22.56 11.11 53.30
C ASP A 1004 -21.04 11.31 53.33
N LYS A 1005 -20.49 11.72 54.48
CA LYS A 1005 -19.04 11.97 54.64
C LYS A 1005 -18.23 10.69 54.85
N ALA A 1006 -18.88 9.63 55.33
CA ALA A 1006 -18.24 8.39 55.72
C ALA A 1006 -18.43 7.24 54.72
N SER A 1007 -19.18 7.44 53.63
CA SER A 1007 -19.51 6.37 52.67
C SER A 1007 -18.62 6.26 51.44
N SER A 1008 -17.52 7.02 51.32
CA SER A 1008 -16.70 7.05 50.11
C SER A 1008 -16.19 5.66 49.65
N PHE A 1009 -15.86 4.79 50.60
CA PHE A 1009 -15.42 3.43 50.31
C PHE A 1009 -16.57 2.53 49.86
N LEU A 1010 -17.71 2.56 50.56
CA LEU A 1010 -18.93 1.85 50.15
C LEU A 1010 -19.38 2.29 48.75
N ASP A 1011 -19.38 3.60 48.48
CA ASP A 1011 -19.70 4.16 47.16
C ASP A 1011 -18.77 3.61 46.08
N SER A 1012 -17.46 3.54 46.34
CA SER A 1012 -16.49 2.98 45.40
C SER A 1012 -16.73 1.49 45.13
N VAL A 1013 -16.99 0.70 46.17
CA VAL A 1013 -17.18 -0.75 46.06
C VAL A 1013 -18.52 -1.06 45.35
N ALA A 1014 -19.60 -0.37 45.73
CA ALA A 1014 -20.92 -0.54 45.10
C ALA A 1014 -20.94 -0.13 43.62
N ARG A 1015 -20.24 0.97 43.25
CA ARG A 1015 -20.09 1.39 41.84
C ARG A 1015 -19.36 0.34 41.00
N LYS A 1016 -18.24 -0.21 41.51
CA LYS A 1016 -17.50 -1.27 40.82
C LYS A 1016 -18.35 -2.54 40.64
N TYR A 1017 -19.14 -2.89 41.65
CA TYR A 1017 -20.05 -4.04 41.57
C TYR A 1017 -21.09 -3.86 40.46
N VAL A 1018 -21.84 -2.76 40.47
CA VAL A 1018 -22.92 -2.52 39.50
C VAL A 1018 -22.39 -2.29 38.08
N GLU A 1019 -21.17 -1.76 37.94
CA GLU A 1019 -20.46 -1.70 36.66
C GLU A 1019 -20.22 -3.10 36.10
N ALA A 1020 -19.64 -3.99 36.92
CA ALA A 1020 -19.29 -5.34 36.50
C ALA A 1020 -20.54 -6.16 36.14
N THR A 1021 -21.60 -6.05 36.92
CA THR A 1021 -22.86 -6.75 36.64
C THR A 1021 -23.55 -6.20 35.40
N SER A 1022 -23.60 -4.89 35.18
CA SER A 1022 -24.19 -4.32 33.95
C SER A 1022 -23.46 -4.81 32.69
N ARG A 1023 -22.12 -4.83 32.69
CA ARG A 1023 -21.30 -5.39 31.59
C ARG A 1023 -21.58 -6.89 31.38
N LEU A 1024 -21.77 -7.64 32.46
CA LEU A 1024 -22.12 -9.06 32.37
C LEU A 1024 -23.52 -9.29 31.77
N ILE A 1025 -24.52 -8.51 32.17
CA ILE A 1025 -25.89 -8.60 31.62
C ILE A 1025 -25.88 -8.40 30.10
N TYR A 1026 -25.07 -7.47 29.60
CA TYR A 1026 -24.89 -7.24 28.17
C TYR A 1026 -24.40 -8.50 27.45
N LEU A 1027 -23.36 -9.13 27.98
CA LEU A 1027 -22.79 -10.36 27.41
C LEU A 1027 -23.78 -11.52 27.46
N LEU A 1028 -24.54 -11.66 28.54
CA LEU A 1028 -25.58 -12.67 28.66
C LEU A 1028 -26.68 -12.46 27.60
N GLY A 1029 -27.01 -11.21 27.26
CA GLY A 1029 -27.88 -10.91 26.13
C GLY A 1029 -27.29 -11.34 24.79
N LEU A 1030 -25.99 -11.16 24.58
CA LEU A 1030 -25.32 -11.64 23.37
C LEU A 1030 -25.31 -13.17 23.26
N VAL A 1031 -25.00 -13.87 24.36
CA VAL A 1031 -25.03 -15.34 24.44
C VAL A 1031 -26.44 -15.88 24.19
N SER A 1032 -27.45 -15.19 24.72
CA SER A 1032 -28.87 -15.56 24.59
C SER A 1032 -29.45 -15.27 23.19
N GLY A 1033 -28.87 -14.33 22.45
CA GLY A 1033 -29.29 -13.96 21.10
C GLY A 1033 -28.59 -14.73 19.98
N SER A 1034 -27.44 -15.35 20.26
CA SER A 1034 -26.67 -16.18 19.34
C SER A 1034 -27.28 -17.58 19.17
N GLY A 1035 -28.49 -17.65 18.61
CA GLY A 1035 -29.21 -18.90 18.28
C GLY A 1035 -28.50 -19.80 17.25
N LEU A 1036 -27.30 -20.25 17.57
CA LEU A 1036 -26.53 -21.29 16.89
C LEU A 1036 -26.11 -22.30 17.97
N PRO A 1037 -26.55 -23.57 17.89
CA PRO A 1037 -26.05 -24.62 18.78
C PRO A 1037 -24.55 -24.89 18.59
#